data_AF-A0A7Y2SQ37-F1
#
_entry.id   AF-A0A7Y2SQ37-F1
#
_cell.length_a   1.000
_cell.length_b   1.000
_cell.length_c   1.000
_cell.angle_alpha   90.00
_cell.angle_beta   90.00
_cell.angle_gamma   90.00
#
_symmetry.space_group_name_H-M   'P 1'
#
loop_
_entity.id
_entity.type
_entity.pdbx_description
1 polymer ?
#
loop_
_entity_poly.entity_id
_entity_poly.type
_entity_poly.pdbx_seq_one_letter_code
_entity_poly.pdbx_strand_id
1 'polypeptide(L)'
;MVRPKALPLTLLAVLLLACLSIQTSQPMAHAAPSAKPTRANWSAAPSLAANGWGFTNVVAVGESGFTDVVGGRVGDNGHTVVEGTSGGRTGVFLVQGTAVTEIATDATVLPGGLGSIGFVRDYAVTAQGDVLFTAAVSGGSLPGGNYAFRWSGGSITQQQPTSSAFTHTPSHLASNGRWLAEISTGTFPNHTLTYHYTDGSAASAIFSYTNSSGSCVSDLISQATPNANGVIAYYDQHAVTPFVAGRCATEQGQTRSWGIKLAGATTATLASGSAFAKGGALTGSEADTNNPFFLNNQNQVASVRRVYDGTSATQYQAVVSSAQGGEQVLLDTTSTNASTISLAAFDHEGRVVLSVLMDDFSTVAILGGPSLANDLILQTGQTLFGQTVTGLGVVSHGANAPAGTFGDNRSIAFHYQLQDGTTGIALAGKQVTRWTNAAGGSWATAGNWTPNEVPGSASATLFNLDATYDVDVGTRQSGRSNVEAGSVAFTSANLTLTGPFSVGGSASFTLPSGRMTANDLLIGHLPPINPASPPTARVNISNSGTVFTATAQTIIGQAGAGDLFISGGRLDSGEALLGAGSPGTAVVGGHTALWNISSLNVGAGHPATLTIENGGQVVVANAGVIGQASALQPDAAQIVVDNVGAATPALGNLRVGQLTVGDALMGTLDIQHGGVVAVLDLLQVGLQAHNTPLGDGRIITEGADGLGEQASSLIAFKDALFGMGDGARGDWQIFGGGAGSVLGDLNLGHTAGSRGTLSVSGISLLGGRSKLEVGTDAGTETCRVGFDGRGSVIVLGGALLTCNNMNIGGNLGSLGDVTVTGQTSGGTPSTLQVARALCVGGSPLCGSSTTVPGTLTLQNGGLVQVDSLAVAASGRLLGQGKVEAAFMVIAGEVAPGIGLSPQTSAAGQAGLAAVAPATLTISATVEISDTAIISLDIHAPDSYDQIEFTGPTKLGGQIVLNFGEGFAPQQGDVFTFIRADGATGTFAKVIVTGLAEGFAFNLTTTNGEVTLTALNDGVATTQKTQTVFLPLVRR
;
A
#
# COMPACT_ATOMS: atom_id res chain seq x y z
N MET A 1 29.38 -56.11 25.61
CA MET A 1 29.49 -55.95 27.08
C MET A 1 28.17 -55.40 27.62
N VAL A 2 28.07 -55.13 28.94
CA VAL A 2 26.80 -55.08 29.69
C VAL A 2 26.06 -53.72 29.60
N ARG A 3 24.73 -53.76 29.70
CA ARG A 3 23.74 -52.65 29.70
C ARG A 3 23.53 -52.05 31.14
N PRO A 4 22.55 -51.16 31.42
CA PRO A 4 22.31 -49.80 30.89
C PRO A 4 21.94 -48.77 32.01
N LYS A 5 21.61 -47.52 31.64
CA LYS A 5 20.62 -46.59 32.28
C LYS A 5 20.52 -45.32 31.41
N ALA A 6 19.39 -44.63 31.19
CA ALA A 6 17.96 -45.00 31.21
C ALA A 6 17.16 -44.00 30.33
N LEU A 7 15.96 -44.37 29.85
CA LEU A 7 15.00 -43.55 29.07
C LEU A 7 13.97 -42.85 30.01
N PRO A 8 12.92 -42.08 29.57
CA PRO A 8 12.32 -41.83 28.22
C PRO A 8 12.28 -40.31 27.88
N LEU A 9 11.38 -39.64 27.10
CA LEU A 9 10.12 -39.99 26.40
C LEU A 9 9.82 -39.06 25.17
N THR A 10 10.08 -39.59 23.97
CA THR A 10 9.29 -39.60 22.69
C THR A 10 8.18 -38.59 22.30
N LEU A 11 8.05 -38.44 20.97
CA LEU A 11 7.09 -37.64 20.15
C LEU A 11 6.01 -38.55 19.49
N LEU A 12 5.23 -38.02 18.51
CA LEU A 12 4.21 -38.67 17.63
C LEU A 12 2.82 -38.94 18.27
N ALA A 13 1.65 -38.94 17.59
CA ALA A 13 1.27 -38.68 16.17
C ALA A 13 -0.22 -38.19 16.10
N VAL A 14 -0.65 -37.23 15.25
CA VAL A 14 -1.17 -37.31 13.85
C VAL A 14 -2.71 -37.40 13.66
N LEU A 15 -3.28 -36.35 13.02
CA LEU A 15 -4.41 -36.18 12.08
C LEU A 15 -5.82 -36.86 12.22
N LEU A 16 -6.83 -36.05 11.82
CA LEU A 16 -8.14 -36.33 11.16
C LEU A 16 -9.20 -37.27 11.80
N LEU A 17 -10.42 -36.74 11.99
CA LEU A 17 -11.57 -36.93 11.07
C LEU A 17 -12.69 -35.89 11.32
N ALA A 18 -13.80 -35.93 10.58
CA ALA A 18 -14.88 -34.92 10.64
C ALA A 18 -16.31 -35.52 10.55
N CYS A 19 -17.30 -34.64 10.81
CA CYS A 19 -18.75 -34.73 10.49
C CYS A 19 -19.72 -35.57 11.37
N LEU A 20 -20.95 -35.03 11.43
CA LEU A 20 -22.23 -35.53 12.01
C LEU A 20 -22.30 -35.69 13.56
N SER A 21 -23.42 -35.43 14.25
CA SER A 21 -24.67 -34.65 13.96
C SER A 21 -25.59 -34.61 15.22
N ILE A 22 -26.78 -34.02 15.07
CA ILE A 22 -28.00 -34.14 15.92
C ILE A 22 -28.12 -33.17 17.12
N GLN A 23 -29.31 -32.58 17.20
CA GLN A 23 -29.78 -31.68 18.26
C GLN A 23 -30.45 -32.47 19.41
N THR A 24 -30.34 -31.99 20.64
CA THR A 24 -31.46 -31.99 21.58
C THR A 24 -31.50 -30.68 22.37
N SER A 25 -32.71 -30.15 22.58
CA SER A 25 -32.99 -29.05 23.50
C SER A 25 -33.43 -29.61 24.85
N GLN A 26 -33.27 -28.83 25.93
CA GLN A 26 -34.13 -28.73 27.14
C GLN A 26 -33.48 -27.67 28.10
N PRO A 27 -34.20 -27.13 29.10
CA PRO A 27 -34.04 -25.70 29.47
C PRO A 27 -33.26 -25.39 30.75
N MET A 28 -33.21 -24.08 31.04
CA MET A 28 -32.55 -23.40 32.17
C MET A 28 -32.96 -23.95 33.55
N ALA A 29 -32.00 -24.00 34.46
CA ALA A 29 -32.22 -24.05 35.92
C ALA A 29 -31.65 -22.78 36.56
N HIS A 30 -32.34 -22.23 37.56
CA HIS A 30 -31.83 -21.07 38.31
C HIS A 30 -30.67 -21.45 39.22
N ALA A 31 -29.62 -20.61 39.24
CA ALA A 31 -28.57 -20.61 40.26
C ALA A 31 -28.73 -19.40 41.19
N ALA A 32 -28.43 -19.58 42.48
CA ALA A 32 -28.58 -18.55 43.50
C ALA A 32 -27.51 -17.44 43.38
N PRO A 33 -27.77 -16.21 43.87
CA PRO A 33 -26.81 -15.11 43.79
C PRO A 33 -25.52 -15.41 44.59
N SER A 34 -24.37 -15.26 43.92
CA SER A 34 -23.06 -15.35 44.55
C SER A 34 -22.83 -14.18 45.53
N ALA A 35 -22.05 -14.42 46.58
CA ALA A 35 -21.72 -13.39 47.57
C ALA A 35 -20.83 -12.29 46.95
N LYS A 36 -21.11 -11.02 47.26
CA LYS A 36 -20.25 -9.90 46.88
C LYS A 36 -18.87 -10.05 47.55
N PRO A 37 -17.74 -9.93 46.82
CA PRO A 37 -16.43 -9.84 47.44
C PRO A 37 -16.30 -8.52 48.21
N THR A 38 -15.64 -8.57 49.36
CA THR A 38 -15.40 -7.39 50.21
C THR A 38 -14.42 -6.44 49.53
N ARG A 39 -14.83 -5.18 49.29
CA ARG A 39 -13.93 -4.13 48.79
C ARG A 39 -12.79 -3.88 49.79
N ALA A 40 -11.56 -3.82 49.31
CA ALA A 40 -10.42 -3.39 50.11
C ALA A 40 -10.37 -1.85 50.13
N ASN A 41 -10.47 -1.25 51.31
CA ASN A 41 -10.32 0.19 51.47
C ASN A 41 -8.84 0.58 51.31
N TRP A 42 -8.53 1.39 50.30
CA TRP A 42 -7.21 1.98 50.13
C TRP A 42 -7.07 3.18 51.07
N SER A 43 -6.36 2.99 52.19
CA SER A 43 -5.94 4.11 53.05
C SER A 43 -4.88 4.94 52.32
N ALA A 44 -4.99 6.28 52.38
CA ALA A 44 -4.11 7.21 51.68
C ALA A 44 -2.61 6.87 51.88
N ALA A 45 -1.90 6.65 50.78
CA ALA A 45 -0.46 6.43 50.78
C ALA A 45 0.30 7.78 50.89
N PRO A 46 1.53 7.80 51.45
CA PRO A 46 2.36 9.00 51.48
C PRO A 46 2.69 9.55 50.08
N SER A 47 3.11 10.81 50.03
CA SER A 47 3.41 11.55 48.79
C SER A 47 4.56 10.95 47.98
N LEU A 48 4.22 10.03 47.07
CA LEU A 48 5.05 9.69 45.93
C LEU A 48 5.10 10.88 44.96
N ALA A 49 6.29 11.15 44.40
CA ALA A 49 6.46 12.13 43.34
C ALA A 49 5.69 11.70 42.08
N ALA A 50 5.15 12.66 41.33
CA ALA A 50 4.46 12.40 40.07
C ALA A 50 5.37 11.64 39.08
N ASN A 51 4.79 10.78 38.24
CA ASN A 51 5.48 9.75 37.43
C ASN A 51 6.36 10.31 36.27
N GLY A 52 7.39 11.09 36.60
CA GLY A 52 8.24 11.83 35.66
C GLY A 52 7.61 13.10 35.09
N TRP A 53 6.51 13.57 35.68
CA TRP A 53 5.79 14.78 35.25
C TRP A 53 6.25 16.00 36.04
N GLY A 54 6.63 17.06 35.32
CA GLY A 54 6.86 18.39 35.89
C GLY A 54 5.62 19.27 35.74
N PHE A 55 5.43 20.19 36.69
CA PHE A 55 4.30 21.11 36.67
C PHE A 55 4.77 22.57 36.57
N THR A 56 4.16 23.33 35.67
CA THR A 56 4.38 24.77 35.51
C THR A 56 3.06 25.49 35.76
N ASN A 57 3.02 26.40 36.73
CA ASN A 57 1.88 27.32 36.86
C ASN A 57 1.89 28.25 35.63
N VAL A 58 0.75 28.35 34.94
CA VAL A 58 0.57 29.31 33.83
C VAL A 58 0.04 30.62 34.41
N VAL A 59 -1.06 30.54 35.15
CA VAL A 59 -1.66 31.67 35.86
C VAL A 59 -2.67 31.18 36.90
N ALA A 60 -2.69 31.85 38.05
CA ALA A 60 -3.71 31.73 39.08
C ALA A 60 -4.54 33.02 39.23
N VAL A 61 -5.73 32.90 39.83
CA VAL A 61 -6.53 34.05 40.25
C VAL A 61 -5.73 34.86 41.28
N GLY A 62 -5.57 36.17 41.02
CA GLY A 62 -4.71 37.08 41.76
C GLY A 62 -3.35 37.34 41.10
N GLU A 63 -2.90 36.51 40.15
CA GLU A 63 -1.69 36.74 39.37
C GLU A 63 -1.97 37.56 38.10
N SER A 64 -1.00 38.36 37.66
CA SER A 64 -1.02 39.09 36.38
C SER A 64 -2.31 39.86 36.05
N GLY A 65 -3.02 40.33 37.07
CA GLY A 65 -4.27 41.09 36.94
C GLY A 65 -5.55 40.26 36.80
N PHE A 66 -5.47 38.92 36.82
CA PHE A 66 -6.63 38.04 36.72
C PHE A 66 -7.46 38.04 38.01
N THR A 67 -8.75 38.32 37.88
CA THR A 67 -9.75 38.17 38.95
C THR A 67 -10.59 36.89 38.80
N ASP A 68 -10.54 36.26 37.63
CA ASP A 68 -11.24 35.01 37.32
C ASP A 68 -10.51 34.26 36.18
N VAL A 69 -10.52 32.92 36.22
CA VAL A 69 -9.85 32.03 35.25
C VAL A 69 -10.79 30.86 34.97
N VAL A 70 -11.47 30.93 33.81
CA VAL A 70 -12.62 30.07 33.45
C VAL A 70 -12.19 28.88 32.59
N GLY A 71 -11.24 29.09 31.68
CA GLY A 71 -10.85 28.11 30.67
C GLY A 71 -9.44 28.36 30.16
N GLY A 72 -8.95 27.46 29.31
CA GLY A 72 -7.74 27.69 28.54
C GLY A 72 -7.60 26.71 27.38
N ARG A 73 -6.53 26.85 26.59
CA ARG A 73 -6.06 25.87 25.60
C ARG A 73 -4.55 26.04 25.38
N VAL A 74 -3.88 24.99 24.93
CA VAL A 74 -2.43 24.98 24.64
C VAL A 74 -2.22 24.75 23.15
N GLY A 75 -1.29 25.48 22.54
CA GLY A 75 -0.73 25.19 21.22
C GLY A 75 0.65 24.55 21.34
N ASP A 76 1.09 23.84 20.29
CA ASP A 76 2.25 22.93 20.29
C ASP A 76 3.52 23.46 20.95
N ASN A 77 3.84 24.75 20.78
CA ASN A 77 5.02 25.40 21.34
C ASN A 77 4.87 25.76 22.85
N GLY A 78 3.90 25.19 23.55
CA GLY A 78 3.57 25.53 24.95
C GLY A 78 2.85 26.87 25.11
N HIS A 79 2.49 27.54 24.00
CA HIS A 79 1.69 28.77 24.02
C HIS A 79 0.34 28.48 24.67
N THR A 80 0.09 29.02 25.86
CA THR A 80 -1.16 28.79 26.58
C THR A 80 -2.04 30.00 26.46
N VAL A 81 -3.21 29.82 25.86
CA VAL A 81 -4.28 30.82 25.86
C VAL A 81 -5.18 30.54 27.05
N VAL A 82 -5.52 31.59 27.80
CA VAL A 82 -6.38 31.53 28.98
C VAL A 82 -7.63 32.36 28.72
N GLU A 83 -8.79 31.78 29.05
CA GLU A 83 -10.08 32.44 29.09
C GLU A 83 -10.41 32.82 30.53
N GLY A 84 -10.77 34.08 30.77
CA GLY A 84 -11.06 34.58 32.10
C GLY A 84 -11.28 36.09 32.11
N THR A 85 -11.10 36.70 33.28
CA THR A 85 -11.20 38.15 33.46
C THR A 85 -9.90 38.70 34.02
N SER A 86 -9.24 39.59 33.27
CA SER A 86 -8.01 40.28 33.70
C SER A 86 -8.11 41.78 33.43
N GLY A 87 -7.60 42.59 34.35
CA GLY A 87 -7.67 44.06 34.25
C GLY A 87 -9.10 44.63 34.24
N GLY A 88 -10.10 43.83 34.61
CA GLY A 88 -11.53 44.18 34.54
C GLY A 88 -12.19 43.94 33.17
N ARG A 89 -11.53 43.23 32.24
CA ARG A 89 -12.07 42.84 30.92
C ARG A 89 -12.08 41.31 30.79
N THR A 90 -13.09 40.77 30.13
CA THR A 90 -13.35 39.32 30.03
C THR A 90 -13.13 38.83 28.59
N GLY A 91 -12.41 37.72 28.44
CA GLY A 91 -12.13 37.12 27.13
C GLY A 91 -10.86 36.26 27.16
N VAL A 92 -10.15 36.21 26.03
CA VAL A 92 -8.96 35.38 25.84
C VAL A 92 -7.65 36.17 25.85
N PHE A 93 -6.64 35.59 26.51
CA PHE A 93 -5.32 36.16 26.75
C PHE A 93 -4.23 35.13 26.44
N LEU A 94 -3.16 35.51 25.76
CA LEU A 94 -1.97 34.67 25.59
C LEU A 94 -1.06 34.82 26.81
N VAL A 95 -0.73 33.70 27.46
CA VAL A 95 0.20 33.66 28.59
C VAL A 95 1.49 32.96 28.17
N GLN A 96 2.62 33.66 28.35
CA GLN A 96 3.97 33.20 28.00
C GLN A 96 4.91 33.51 29.17
N GLY A 97 5.06 32.53 30.08
CA GLY A 97 5.71 32.78 31.37
C GLY A 97 4.95 33.86 32.15
N THR A 98 5.64 34.89 32.62
CA THR A 98 5.00 36.02 33.34
C THR A 98 4.37 37.07 32.40
N ALA A 99 4.49 36.93 31.08
CA ALA A 99 3.89 37.87 30.13
C ALA A 99 2.45 37.46 29.80
N VAL A 100 1.52 38.40 29.94
CA VAL A 100 0.11 38.25 29.55
C VAL A 100 -0.21 39.26 28.46
N THR A 101 -0.67 38.77 27.31
CA THR A 101 -1.06 39.59 26.15
C THR A 101 -2.55 39.44 25.92
N GLU A 102 -3.30 40.55 25.89
CA GLU A 102 -4.70 40.54 25.49
C GLU A 102 -4.83 40.14 24.00
N ILE A 103 -5.62 39.10 23.70
CA ILE A 103 -5.92 38.69 22.33
C ILE A 103 -7.25 39.30 21.88
N ALA A 104 -8.31 39.05 22.66
CA ALA A 104 -9.68 39.44 22.33
C ALA A 104 -10.55 39.40 23.59
N THR A 105 -11.02 40.57 24.04
CA THR A 105 -11.89 40.73 25.21
C THR A 105 -13.12 41.59 24.87
N ASP A 106 -14.05 41.71 25.80
CA ASP A 106 -15.18 42.62 25.69
C ASP A 106 -14.72 44.07 25.42
N ALA A 107 -15.42 44.74 24.50
CA ALA A 107 -15.08 46.04 23.93
C ALA A 107 -13.76 46.13 23.11
N THR A 108 -13.09 45.02 22.77
CA THR A 108 -11.90 45.09 21.88
C THR A 108 -12.31 45.56 20.48
N VAL A 109 -11.80 46.72 20.07
CA VAL A 109 -12.09 47.33 18.76
C VAL A 109 -11.35 46.57 17.66
N LEU A 110 -12.10 46.12 16.66
CA LEU A 110 -11.57 45.36 15.53
C LEU A 110 -10.94 46.28 14.48
N PRO A 111 -9.81 45.87 13.83
CA PRO A 111 -9.20 46.63 12.74
C PRO A 111 -10.16 46.93 11.59
N GLY A 112 -9.87 48.00 10.83
CA GLY A 112 -10.64 48.39 9.64
C GLY A 112 -12.04 48.96 9.92
N GLY A 113 -12.45 49.13 11.18
CA GLY A 113 -13.79 49.61 11.54
C GLY A 113 -14.87 48.52 11.52
N LEU A 114 -14.47 47.24 11.55
CA LEU A 114 -15.38 46.09 11.53
C LEU A 114 -16.37 46.08 12.71
N GLY A 115 -15.97 46.62 13.87
CA GLY A 115 -16.83 46.79 15.05
C GLY A 115 -16.03 46.68 16.35
N SER A 116 -16.70 46.34 17.43
CA SER A 116 -16.10 45.93 18.70
C SER A 116 -16.63 44.56 19.11
N ILE A 117 -15.77 43.75 19.73
CA ILE A 117 -16.12 42.46 20.32
C ILE A 117 -17.05 42.70 21.53
N GLY A 118 -18.17 41.99 21.58
CA GLY A 118 -19.00 41.90 22.78
C GLY A 118 -18.54 40.80 23.73
N PHE A 119 -18.29 39.60 23.18
CA PHE A 119 -17.69 38.47 23.89
C PHE A 119 -17.14 37.44 22.88
N VAL A 120 -16.17 36.65 23.31
CA VAL A 120 -15.65 35.47 22.58
C VAL A 120 -16.55 34.26 22.90
N ARG A 121 -16.76 33.37 21.92
CA ARG A 121 -17.64 32.19 22.03
C ARG A 121 -16.90 30.86 22.01
N ASP A 122 -15.84 30.78 21.22
CA ASP A 122 -15.02 29.59 21.03
C ASP A 122 -13.67 30.01 20.44
N TYR A 123 -12.61 29.27 20.71
CA TYR A 123 -11.25 29.54 20.26
C TYR A 123 -10.40 28.27 20.17
N ALA A 124 -9.28 28.35 19.46
CA ALA A 124 -8.22 27.34 19.43
C ALA A 124 -6.86 27.98 19.13
N VAL A 125 -5.79 27.27 19.47
CA VAL A 125 -4.40 27.69 19.27
C VAL A 125 -3.77 26.84 18.17
N THR A 126 -3.15 27.46 17.17
CA THR A 126 -2.49 26.73 16.08
C THR A 126 -1.10 26.23 16.48
N ALA A 127 -0.52 25.32 15.70
CA ALA A 127 0.88 24.89 15.86
C ALA A 127 1.89 26.06 15.75
N GLN A 128 1.54 27.14 15.03
CA GLN A 128 2.34 28.36 14.92
C GLN A 128 2.17 29.30 16.14
N GLY A 129 1.22 29.02 17.04
CA GLY A 129 0.89 29.89 18.17
C GLY A 129 -0.08 31.02 17.86
N ASP A 130 -0.69 31.04 16.67
CA ASP A 130 -1.81 31.93 16.36
C ASP A 130 -3.06 31.49 17.10
N VAL A 131 -4.02 32.41 17.29
CA VAL A 131 -5.28 32.11 17.99
C VAL A 131 -6.46 32.35 17.05
N LEU A 132 -7.13 31.27 16.68
CA LEU A 132 -8.39 31.29 15.94
C LEU A 132 -9.53 31.41 16.94
N PHE A 133 -10.48 32.31 16.74
CA PHE A 133 -11.62 32.49 17.65
C PHE A 133 -12.88 32.96 16.93
N THR A 134 -14.04 32.69 17.54
CA THR A 134 -15.30 33.33 17.15
C THR A 134 -15.72 34.34 18.21
N ALA A 135 -16.22 35.49 17.77
CA ALA A 135 -16.69 36.55 18.64
C ALA A 135 -18.03 37.11 18.16
N ALA A 136 -18.88 37.49 19.10
CA ALA A 136 -20.04 38.32 18.84
C ALA A 136 -19.57 39.78 18.61
N VAL A 137 -19.98 40.41 17.52
CA VAL A 137 -19.52 41.75 17.11
C VAL A 137 -20.68 42.73 17.04
N SER A 138 -20.42 43.99 17.37
CA SER A 138 -21.38 45.10 17.26
C SER A 138 -20.69 46.43 16.90
N GLY A 139 -21.45 47.43 16.45
CA GLY A 139 -20.98 48.82 16.37
C GLY A 139 -19.94 49.14 15.29
N GLY A 140 -19.96 48.46 14.15
CA GLY A 140 -19.07 48.74 13.01
C GLY A 140 -19.67 48.36 11.67
N SER A 141 -18.82 48.10 10.67
CA SER A 141 -19.25 47.72 9.33
C SER A 141 -19.76 46.27 9.22
N LEU A 142 -19.47 45.40 10.19
CA LEU A 142 -20.10 44.08 10.29
C LEU A 142 -21.50 44.21 10.91
N PRO A 143 -22.53 43.57 10.31
CA PRO A 143 -23.83 43.38 10.97
C PRO A 143 -23.67 42.73 12.36
N GLY A 144 -24.65 42.95 13.25
CA GLY A 144 -24.65 42.30 14.56
C GLY A 144 -24.75 40.78 14.42
N GLY A 145 -23.70 40.05 14.81
CA GLY A 145 -23.59 38.61 14.55
C GLY A 145 -22.32 38.00 15.15
N ASN A 146 -22.12 36.70 14.92
CA ASN A 146 -20.91 35.99 15.29
C ASN A 146 -20.01 35.82 14.06
N TYR A 147 -18.72 36.11 14.19
CA TYR A 147 -17.75 35.97 13.09
C TYR A 147 -16.48 35.27 13.59
N ALA A 148 -15.79 34.56 12.69
CA ALA A 148 -14.47 33.99 12.97
C ALA A 148 -13.35 34.98 12.66
N PHE A 149 -12.30 34.93 13.49
CA PHE A 149 -11.13 35.78 13.46
C PHE A 149 -9.86 34.95 13.74
N ARG A 150 -8.71 35.47 13.31
CA ARG A 150 -7.37 34.97 13.63
C ARG A 150 -6.54 36.11 14.21
N TRP A 151 -6.09 35.95 15.45
CA TRP A 151 -5.02 36.74 16.02
C TRP A 151 -3.68 36.11 15.65
N SER A 152 -2.76 36.93 15.13
CA SER A 152 -1.39 36.54 14.78
C SER A 152 -0.46 37.73 14.98
N GLY A 153 0.64 37.55 15.72
CA GLY A 153 1.65 38.60 15.93
C GLY A 153 1.13 39.92 16.50
N GLY A 154 0.04 39.90 17.29
CA GLY A 154 -0.61 41.10 17.81
C GLY A 154 -1.68 41.74 16.90
N SER A 155 -1.95 41.18 15.72
CA SER A 155 -2.96 41.67 14.77
C SER A 155 -4.16 40.73 14.68
N ILE A 156 -5.38 41.28 14.67
CA ILE A 156 -6.63 40.53 14.47
C ILE A 156 -7.09 40.66 13.01
N THR A 157 -7.34 39.53 12.36
CA THR A 157 -7.85 39.44 10.98
C THR A 157 -9.16 38.67 10.94
N GLN A 158 -10.12 39.11 10.12
CA GLN A 158 -11.38 38.37 9.90
C GLN A 158 -11.15 37.15 9.00
N GLN A 159 -11.79 36.03 9.32
CA GLN A 159 -11.64 34.75 8.64
C GLN A 159 -13.02 34.29 8.15
N GLN A 160 -13.38 34.62 6.91
CA GLN A 160 -14.69 34.31 6.31
C GLN A 160 -14.50 33.94 4.82
N PRO A 161 -14.68 32.66 4.43
CA PRO A 161 -14.40 32.21 3.05
C PRO A 161 -15.27 32.84 1.97
N THR A 162 -16.53 33.15 2.30
CA THR A 162 -17.55 33.64 1.37
C THR A 162 -18.60 34.46 2.12
N SER A 163 -19.48 35.17 1.40
CA SER A 163 -20.58 35.96 1.97
C SER A 163 -21.77 35.12 2.49
N SER A 164 -21.51 33.93 3.03
CA SER A 164 -22.52 32.94 3.46
C SER A 164 -22.44 32.69 4.96
N ALA A 165 -23.59 32.43 5.59
CA ALA A 165 -23.70 32.24 7.03
C ALA A 165 -23.14 30.87 7.51
N PHE A 166 -21.82 30.77 7.59
CA PHE A 166 -21.13 29.69 8.28
C PHE A 166 -21.16 29.87 9.80
N THR A 167 -21.57 28.84 10.54
CA THR A 167 -21.20 28.73 11.96
C THR A 167 -19.81 28.08 12.01
N HIS A 168 -18.79 28.84 12.39
CA HIS A 168 -17.44 28.29 12.59
C HIS A 168 -17.28 27.74 14.01
N THR A 169 -16.56 26.63 14.16
CA THR A 169 -16.23 26.04 15.47
C THR A 169 -14.71 25.84 15.59
N PRO A 170 -13.93 26.91 15.92
CA PRO A 170 -12.48 26.84 16.08
C PRO A 170 -11.99 25.75 17.04
N SER A 171 -12.76 25.38 18.06
CA SER A 171 -12.50 24.19 18.92
C SER A 171 -12.22 22.92 18.15
N HIS A 172 -12.78 22.78 16.94
CA HIS A 172 -12.51 21.71 16.00
C HIS A 172 -11.43 22.13 14.98
N LEU A 173 -10.27 22.54 15.49
CA LEU A 173 -9.05 22.84 14.71
C LEU A 173 -8.23 21.59 14.45
N ALA A 174 -7.88 21.32 13.19
CA ALA A 174 -6.97 20.25 12.80
C ALA A 174 -5.50 20.68 12.85
N SER A 175 -4.60 19.70 12.87
CA SER A 175 -3.15 19.88 12.97
C SER A 175 -2.49 20.65 11.82
N ASN A 176 -3.15 20.77 10.66
CA ASN A 176 -2.72 21.59 9.54
C ASN A 176 -3.19 23.07 9.61
N GLY A 177 -3.88 23.48 10.69
CA GLY A 177 -4.41 24.82 10.87
C GLY A 177 -5.79 25.08 10.25
N ARG A 178 -6.43 24.08 9.63
CA ARG A 178 -7.81 24.16 9.12
C ARG A 178 -8.81 23.72 10.18
N TRP A 179 -9.98 24.34 10.25
CA TRP A 179 -11.01 24.02 11.24
C TRP A 179 -12.36 23.67 10.62
N LEU A 180 -13.28 23.23 11.48
CA LEU A 180 -14.66 22.90 11.11
C LEU A 180 -15.53 24.18 11.01
N ALA A 181 -16.40 24.21 10.01
CA ALA A 181 -17.52 25.13 9.93
C ALA A 181 -18.75 24.40 9.39
N GLU A 182 -19.95 24.82 9.78
CA GLU A 182 -21.20 24.21 9.33
C GLU A 182 -22.12 25.23 8.64
N ILE A 183 -22.94 24.73 7.72
CA ILE A 183 -24.10 25.44 7.17
C ILE A 183 -25.34 24.60 7.47
N SER A 184 -26.33 25.20 8.12
CA SER A 184 -27.66 24.62 8.28
C SER A 184 -28.60 25.08 7.17
N THR A 185 -29.33 24.16 6.55
CA THR A 185 -30.25 24.42 5.44
C THR A 185 -31.58 23.68 5.63
N GLY A 186 -32.65 24.16 4.97
CA GLY A 186 -34.00 23.60 5.11
C GLY A 186 -34.85 24.34 6.14
N THR A 187 -35.94 23.71 6.57
CA THR A 187 -36.94 24.28 7.50
C THR A 187 -37.56 23.18 8.35
N PHE A 188 -37.73 23.43 9.65
CA PHE A 188 -38.36 22.51 10.60
C PHE A 188 -39.64 21.84 10.02
N PRO A 189 -39.82 20.52 10.12
CA PRO A 189 -39.04 19.55 10.92
C PRO A 189 -37.67 19.15 10.35
N ASN A 190 -37.45 19.30 9.04
CA ASN A 190 -36.30 18.71 8.36
C ASN A 190 -35.23 19.76 8.05
N HIS A 191 -34.02 19.58 8.58
CA HIS A 191 -32.88 20.43 8.29
C HIS A 191 -31.64 19.59 7.98
N THR A 192 -30.82 20.09 7.06
CA THR A 192 -29.55 19.47 6.67
C THR A 192 -28.40 20.33 7.14
N LEU A 193 -27.61 19.77 8.05
CA LEU A 193 -26.31 20.30 8.45
C LEU A 193 -25.28 19.80 7.44
N THR A 194 -24.54 20.71 6.80
CA THR A 194 -23.37 20.36 5.99
C THR A 194 -22.13 20.88 6.67
N TYR A 195 -21.19 19.98 6.94
CA TYR A 195 -19.92 20.26 7.58
C TYR A 195 -18.84 20.51 6.53
N HIS A 196 -18.08 21.57 6.71
CA HIS A 196 -17.01 22.03 5.82
C HIS A 196 -15.70 22.14 6.58
N TYR A 197 -14.61 21.85 5.86
CA TYR A 197 -13.24 22.04 6.31
C TYR A 197 -12.73 23.37 5.74
N THR A 198 -12.30 24.30 6.59
CA THR A 198 -11.97 25.67 6.18
C THR A 198 -10.64 26.16 6.74
N ASP A 199 -9.95 27.01 5.98
CA ASP A 199 -8.76 27.76 6.41
C ASP A 199 -9.06 29.26 6.69
N GLY A 200 -10.34 29.66 6.61
CA GLY A 200 -10.78 31.05 6.72
C GLY A 200 -10.88 31.81 5.39
N SER A 201 -10.24 31.30 4.33
CA SER A 201 -10.28 31.84 2.96
C SER A 201 -11.04 30.94 1.97
N ALA A 202 -11.00 29.63 2.18
CA ALA A 202 -11.71 28.61 1.41
C ALA A 202 -12.47 27.65 2.34
N ALA A 203 -13.47 26.93 1.80
CA ALA A 203 -14.24 25.94 2.52
C ALA A 203 -14.65 24.77 1.60
N SER A 204 -14.26 23.54 1.97
CA SER A 204 -14.59 22.31 1.24
C SER A 204 -15.53 21.44 2.07
N ALA A 205 -16.67 21.03 1.53
CA ALA A 205 -17.61 20.15 2.23
C ALA A 205 -16.97 18.78 2.54
N ILE A 206 -17.21 18.26 3.75
CA ILE A 206 -16.74 16.95 4.23
C ILE A 206 -17.88 15.94 4.16
N PHE A 207 -19.03 16.28 4.76
CA PHE A 207 -20.25 15.47 4.76
C PHE A 207 -21.48 16.32 5.06
N SER A 208 -22.66 15.77 4.75
CA SER A 208 -23.96 16.34 5.12
C SER A 208 -24.78 15.33 5.93
N TYR A 209 -25.54 15.83 6.90
CA TYR A 209 -26.48 15.06 7.70
C TYR A 209 -27.85 15.75 7.71
N THR A 210 -28.88 15.03 7.30
CA THR A 210 -30.27 15.52 7.35
C THR A 210 -30.97 14.95 8.57
N ASN A 211 -31.29 15.82 9.54
CA ASN A 211 -32.08 15.43 10.69
C ASN A 211 -33.55 15.25 10.28
N SER A 212 -34.10 14.07 10.54
CA SER A 212 -35.43 13.65 10.12
C SER A 212 -36.39 13.54 11.31
N SER A 213 -36.79 14.69 11.87
CA SER A 213 -37.75 14.75 12.99
C SER A 213 -39.20 14.46 12.56
N GLY A 214 -39.42 13.29 11.96
CA GLY A 214 -40.72 12.65 11.81
C GLY A 214 -41.34 12.37 13.18
N SER A 215 -42.67 12.24 13.24
CA SER A 215 -43.44 12.47 14.48
C SER A 215 -43.00 11.69 15.72
N CYS A 216 -42.38 10.51 15.60
CA CYS A 216 -41.82 9.73 16.72
C CYS A 216 -40.36 9.27 16.52
N VAL A 217 -39.61 9.97 15.68
CA VAL A 217 -38.16 9.76 15.45
C VAL A 217 -37.40 10.94 16.04
N SER A 218 -36.30 10.66 16.74
CA SER A 218 -35.35 11.69 17.16
C SER A 218 -33.94 11.28 16.74
N ASP A 219 -33.38 12.05 15.81
CA ASP A 219 -32.02 11.94 15.31
C ASP A 219 -31.09 12.86 16.12
N LEU A 220 -29.98 12.30 16.60
CA LEU A 220 -28.92 13.02 17.30
C LEU A 220 -27.58 12.78 16.60
N ILE A 221 -26.84 13.86 16.34
CA ILE A 221 -25.47 13.82 15.82
C ILE A 221 -24.53 14.53 16.79
N SER A 222 -23.30 14.04 16.89
CA SER A 222 -22.15 14.73 17.49
C SER A 222 -20.91 14.40 16.64
N GLN A 223 -19.85 15.21 16.72
CA GLN A 223 -18.68 15.08 15.85
C GLN A 223 -17.37 15.32 16.61
N ALA A 224 -16.34 14.58 16.22
CA ALA A 224 -14.95 14.85 16.59
C ALA A 224 -14.42 16.07 15.82
N THR A 225 -13.14 16.36 16.00
CA THR A 225 -12.42 17.29 15.10
C THR A 225 -11.97 16.56 13.83
N PRO A 226 -11.98 17.20 12.64
CA PRO A 226 -11.35 16.61 11.45
C PRO A 226 -9.84 16.44 11.63
N ASN A 227 -9.26 15.34 11.16
CA ASN A 227 -7.81 15.17 11.13
C ASN A 227 -7.17 15.91 9.94
N ALA A 228 -5.83 15.90 9.83
CA ALA A 228 -5.11 16.66 8.80
C ALA A 228 -5.56 16.36 7.35
N ASN A 229 -6.07 15.16 7.12
CA ASN A 229 -6.51 14.66 5.81
C ASN A 229 -7.96 15.06 5.48
N GLY A 230 -8.63 15.82 6.36
CA GLY A 230 -10.04 16.19 6.20
C GLY A 230 -11.02 15.05 6.45
N VAL A 231 -10.57 13.93 7.03
CA VAL A 231 -11.47 12.89 7.56
C VAL A 231 -12.04 13.39 8.89
N ILE A 232 -13.33 13.21 9.11
CA ILE A 232 -14.01 13.52 10.38
C ILE A 232 -14.70 12.26 10.93
N ALA A 233 -14.65 12.09 12.25
CA ALA A 233 -15.42 11.08 12.94
C ALA A 233 -16.70 11.70 13.49
N TYR A 234 -17.82 11.00 13.36
CA TYR A 234 -19.10 11.44 13.89
C TYR A 234 -19.85 10.29 14.57
N TYR A 235 -20.57 10.63 15.63
CA TYR A 235 -21.53 9.78 16.31
C TYR A 235 -22.91 10.10 15.75
N ASP A 236 -23.61 9.11 15.20
CA ASP A 236 -25.02 9.25 14.84
C ASP A 236 -25.88 8.27 15.64
N GLN A 237 -26.96 8.80 16.23
CA GLN A 237 -27.93 8.04 16.99
C GLN A 237 -29.33 8.28 16.43
N HIS A 238 -29.92 7.22 15.91
CA HIS A 238 -31.31 7.17 15.46
C HIS A 238 -32.16 6.54 16.57
N ALA A 239 -33.11 7.28 17.12
CA ALA A 239 -33.96 6.79 18.20
C ALA A 239 -35.45 6.82 17.81
N VAL A 240 -36.09 5.65 17.92
CA VAL A 240 -37.47 5.39 17.49
C VAL A 240 -38.36 5.15 18.70
N THR A 241 -39.47 5.88 18.78
CA THR A 241 -40.53 5.67 19.77
C THR A 241 -41.76 5.05 19.10
N PRO A 242 -42.38 3.99 19.65
CA PRO A 242 -43.59 3.39 19.09
C PRO A 242 -44.75 4.39 18.98
N PHE A 243 -45.34 4.50 17.79
CA PHE A 243 -46.55 5.29 17.58
C PHE A 243 -47.78 4.44 17.93
N VAL A 244 -48.53 4.84 18.97
CA VAL A 244 -49.69 4.11 19.49
C VAL A 244 -50.83 5.11 19.75
N ALA A 245 -52.04 4.78 19.29
CA ALA A 245 -53.24 5.58 19.50
C ALA A 245 -53.11 7.08 19.14
N GLY A 246 -52.34 7.40 18.10
CA GLY A 246 -52.16 8.78 17.61
C GLY A 246 -51.04 9.58 18.30
N ARG A 247 -50.27 8.98 19.22
CA ARG A 247 -49.12 9.62 19.89
C ARG A 247 -47.88 8.73 19.90
N CYS A 248 -46.72 9.31 20.20
CA CYS A 248 -45.53 8.55 20.56
C CYS A 248 -45.68 8.03 21.99
N ALA A 249 -45.72 6.72 22.17
CA ALA A 249 -45.91 6.08 23.46
C ALA A 249 -44.55 5.76 24.10
N THR A 250 -43.92 6.75 24.74
CA THR A 250 -42.67 6.56 25.48
C THR A 250 -42.82 5.54 26.62
N GLU A 251 -44.04 5.31 27.11
CA GLU A 251 -44.39 4.25 28.04
C GLU A 251 -44.18 2.83 27.49
N GLN A 252 -44.16 2.64 26.15
CA GLN A 252 -43.83 1.36 25.54
C GLN A 252 -42.32 1.10 25.43
N GLY A 253 -41.53 2.18 25.51
CA GLY A 253 -40.08 2.19 25.42
C GLY A 253 -39.55 2.74 24.09
N GLN A 254 -38.38 3.37 24.13
CA GLN A 254 -37.66 3.93 22.98
C GLN A 254 -36.48 3.00 22.63
N THR A 255 -36.34 2.63 21.36
CA THR A 255 -35.15 1.93 20.86
C THR A 255 -34.18 2.96 20.29
N ARG A 256 -32.91 2.91 20.68
CA ARG A 256 -31.82 3.72 20.15
C ARG A 256 -30.85 2.80 19.42
N SER A 257 -30.57 3.07 18.15
CA SER A 257 -29.44 2.49 17.42
C SER A 257 -28.42 3.58 17.14
N TRP A 258 -27.14 3.31 17.35
CA TRP A 258 -26.08 4.28 17.18
C TRP A 258 -24.87 3.72 16.44
N GLY A 259 -24.08 4.61 15.84
CA GLY A 259 -22.77 4.30 15.26
C GLY A 259 -21.74 5.39 15.54
N ILE A 260 -20.46 5.01 15.52
CA ILE A 260 -19.33 5.92 15.35
C ILE A 260 -18.77 5.65 13.95
N LYS A 261 -18.73 6.69 13.12
CA LYS A 261 -18.47 6.59 11.69
C LYS A 261 -17.42 7.60 11.25
N LEU A 262 -16.73 7.27 10.16
CA LEU A 262 -15.85 8.19 9.43
C LEU A 262 -16.55 8.74 8.19
N ALA A 263 -16.26 10.00 7.85
CA ALA A 263 -16.61 10.63 6.58
C ALA A 263 -15.49 11.55 6.09
N GLY A 264 -15.56 11.96 4.82
CA GLY A 264 -14.47 12.63 4.09
C GLY A 264 -13.87 11.68 3.05
N ALA A 265 -12.54 11.60 2.97
CA ALA A 265 -11.84 10.73 2.02
C ALA A 265 -12.05 9.21 2.27
N THR A 266 -12.56 8.83 3.45
CA THR A 266 -12.87 7.44 3.82
C THR A 266 -14.21 7.38 4.54
N THR A 267 -15.03 6.40 4.20
CA THR A 267 -16.32 6.12 4.86
C THR A 267 -16.30 4.72 5.48
N ALA A 268 -16.49 4.65 6.79
CA ALA A 268 -16.49 3.40 7.55
C ALA A 268 -17.37 3.54 8.80
N THR A 269 -17.96 2.43 9.28
CA THR A 269 -18.51 2.35 10.64
C THR A 269 -17.47 1.66 11.50
N LEU A 270 -16.95 2.35 12.52
CA LEU A 270 -15.89 1.85 13.41
C LEU A 270 -16.45 1.11 14.63
N ALA A 271 -17.59 1.59 15.12
CA ALA A 271 -18.33 0.99 16.22
C ALA A 271 -19.83 1.22 16.00
N SER A 272 -20.66 0.33 16.54
CA SER A 272 -22.11 0.50 16.56
C SER A 272 -22.74 -0.31 17.68
N GLY A 273 -23.96 0.04 18.05
CA GLY A 273 -24.69 -0.67 19.10
C GLY A 273 -26.12 -0.20 19.23
N SER A 274 -26.76 -0.64 20.31
CA SER A 274 -28.10 -0.20 20.67
C SER A 274 -28.33 -0.12 22.17
N ALA A 275 -29.27 0.75 22.53
CA ALA A 275 -29.81 0.87 23.87
C ALA A 275 -31.34 0.89 23.82
N PHE A 276 -31.99 0.30 24.81
CA PHE A 276 -33.45 0.30 24.95
C PHE A 276 -33.84 1.01 26.25
N ALA A 277 -34.70 2.02 26.15
CA ALA A 277 -35.14 2.85 27.27
C ALA A 277 -36.62 2.62 27.56
N LYS A 278 -37.01 2.09 28.73
CA LYS A 278 -38.43 1.89 29.10
C LYS A 278 -38.67 2.16 30.58
N GLY A 279 -39.64 3.05 30.87
CA GLY A 279 -40.05 3.34 32.26
C GLY A 279 -38.93 3.90 33.15
N GLY A 280 -37.90 4.52 32.56
CA GLY A 280 -36.70 5.00 33.26
C GLY A 280 -35.56 3.98 33.35
N ALA A 281 -35.79 2.70 33.04
CA ALA A 281 -34.71 1.73 32.87
C ALA A 281 -34.09 1.83 31.48
N LEU A 282 -32.78 1.69 31.40
CA LEU A 282 -31.96 1.59 30.19
C LEU A 282 -31.27 0.22 30.19
N THR A 283 -31.19 -0.42 29.03
CA THR A 283 -30.37 -1.63 28.81
C THR A 283 -29.61 -1.55 27.50
N GLY A 284 -28.39 -2.11 27.47
CA GLY A 284 -27.51 -2.09 26.29
C GLY A 284 -26.33 -1.13 26.49
N SER A 285 -25.92 -0.42 25.43
CA SER A 285 -24.85 0.58 25.51
C SER A 285 -25.09 1.75 24.56
N GLU A 286 -24.52 2.92 24.85
CA GLU A 286 -24.46 4.06 23.95
C GLU A 286 -23.14 4.84 24.14
N ALA A 287 -22.68 5.57 23.13
CA ALA A 287 -21.52 6.45 23.32
C ALA A 287 -21.92 7.64 24.19
N ASP A 288 -21.03 8.07 25.08
CA ASP A 288 -21.30 9.15 26.01
C ASP A 288 -21.21 10.50 25.30
N THR A 289 -22.35 11.02 24.84
CA THR A 289 -22.44 12.32 24.16
C THR A 289 -22.15 13.52 25.06
N ASN A 290 -21.99 13.34 26.38
CA ASN A 290 -21.53 14.39 27.29
C ASN A 290 -20.00 14.42 27.37
N ASN A 291 -19.31 13.40 26.85
CA ASN A 291 -17.86 13.31 26.74
C ASN A 291 -17.41 13.61 25.31
N PRO A 292 -16.30 14.35 25.11
CA PRO A 292 -15.71 14.49 23.80
C PRO A 292 -15.12 13.17 23.31
N PHE A 293 -15.15 12.97 21.99
CA PHE A 293 -14.45 11.88 21.29
C PHE A 293 -13.53 12.45 20.22
N PHE A 294 -12.42 11.77 19.98
CA PHE A 294 -11.22 12.32 19.32
C PHE A 294 -10.82 11.44 18.13
N LEU A 295 -10.28 12.00 17.04
CA LEU A 295 -9.93 11.30 15.80
C LEU A 295 -8.46 11.56 15.42
N ASN A 296 -7.58 10.57 15.59
CA ASN A 296 -6.18 10.76 15.21
C ASN A 296 -5.94 10.68 13.68
N ASN A 297 -4.71 11.00 13.26
CA ASN A 297 -4.30 10.97 11.85
C ASN A 297 -4.35 9.55 11.23
N GLN A 298 -4.32 8.50 12.05
CA GLN A 298 -4.43 7.09 11.66
C GLN A 298 -5.89 6.61 11.54
N ASN A 299 -6.86 7.52 11.55
CA ASN A 299 -8.29 7.22 11.46
C ASN A 299 -8.82 6.32 12.59
N GLN A 300 -8.15 6.32 13.75
CA GLN A 300 -8.65 5.71 14.98
C GLN A 300 -9.50 6.73 15.76
N VAL A 301 -10.51 6.27 16.49
CA VAL A 301 -11.39 7.13 17.30
C VAL A 301 -11.39 6.71 18.76
N ALA A 302 -10.98 7.61 19.66
CA ALA A 302 -11.11 7.43 21.10
C ALA A 302 -12.45 8.01 21.59
N SER A 303 -13.25 7.21 22.30
CA SER A 303 -14.56 7.59 22.84
C SER A 303 -14.80 7.01 24.24
N VAL A 304 -15.74 7.60 25.00
CA VAL A 304 -16.28 6.96 26.21
C VAL A 304 -17.60 6.28 25.85
N ARG A 305 -17.76 5.00 26.22
CA ARG A 305 -19.00 4.23 26.09
C ARG A 305 -19.63 4.03 27.46
N ARG A 306 -20.95 4.26 27.57
CA ARG A 306 -21.76 3.86 28.73
C ARG A 306 -22.39 2.50 28.45
N VAL A 307 -22.39 1.64 29.45
CA VAL A 307 -23.14 0.38 29.46
C VAL A 307 -24.22 0.48 30.54
N TYR A 308 -25.41 -0.02 30.22
CA TYR A 308 -26.61 0.11 31.04
C TYR A 308 -27.21 -1.26 31.36
N ASP A 309 -27.49 -1.47 32.65
CA ASP A 309 -28.28 -2.57 33.19
C ASP A 309 -29.17 -2.05 34.33
N GLY A 310 -30.12 -1.16 33.99
CA GLY A 310 -31.02 -0.53 34.97
C GLY A 310 -31.22 0.97 34.73
N THR A 311 -31.59 1.72 35.77
CA THR A 311 -31.97 3.15 35.68
C THR A 311 -30.79 4.12 35.57
N SER A 312 -29.56 3.61 35.41
CA SER A 312 -28.33 4.40 35.38
C SER A 312 -27.24 3.62 34.64
N ALA A 313 -26.20 4.29 34.15
CA ALA A 313 -25.02 3.61 33.61
C ALA A 313 -24.38 2.78 34.73
N THR A 314 -24.23 1.48 34.50
CA THR A 314 -23.60 0.55 35.45
C THR A 314 -22.09 0.46 35.23
N GLN A 315 -21.61 0.97 34.10
CA GLN A 315 -20.23 0.87 33.66
C GLN A 315 -19.91 1.97 32.62
N TYR A 316 -18.72 2.56 32.74
CA TYR A 316 -18.11 3.41 31.71
C TYR A 316 -16.85 2.71 31.18
N GLN A 317 -16.63 2.81 29.87
CA GLN A 317 -15.47 2.28 29.18
C GLN A 317 -14.81 3.38 28.33
N ALA A 318 -13.51 3.57 28.46
CA ALA A 318 -12.73 4.26 27.43
C ALA A 318 -12.42 3.24 26.31
N VAL A 319 -12.78 3.58 25.07
CA VAL A 319 -12.67 2.67 23.91
C VAL A 319 -11.95 3.39 22.77
N VAL A 320 -11.00 2.71 22.12
CA VAL A 320 -10.44 3.12 20.83
C VAL A 320 -10.99 2.19 19.75
N SER A 321 -11.62 2.76 18.72
CA SER A 321 -12.21 2.05 17.59
C SER A 321 -11.42 2.36 16.31
N SER A 322 -11.16 1.36 15.47
CA SER A 322 -10.39 1.52 14.22
C SER A 322 -10.86 0.56 13.13
N ALA A 323 -10.74 0.96 11.86
CA ALA A 323 -11.21 0.17 10.73
C ALA A 323 -10.41 -1.12 10.49
N GLN A 324 -9.15 -1.16 10.94
CA GLN A 324 -8.24 -2.30 10.77
C GLN A 324 -8.13 -3.18 12.03
N GLY A 325 -8.23 -2.60 13.24
CA GLY A 325 -8.06 -3.31 14.52
C GLY A 325 -9.36 -3.59 15.28
N GLY A 326 -10.51 -3.05 14.86
CA GLY A 326 -11.77 -3.14 15.60
C GLY A 326 -11.81 -2.23 16.82
N GLU A 327 -12.52 -2.65 17.87
CA GLU A 327 -12.59 -1.95 19.17
C GLU A 327 -11.62 -2.52 20.20
N GLN A 328 -10.90 -1.64 20.89
CA GLN A 328 -10.11 -1.94 22.08
C GLN A 328 -10.63 -1.15 23.28
N VAL A 329 -11.05 -1.84 24.35
CA VAL A 329 -11.33 -1.20 25.64
C VAL A 329 -9.99 -0.90 26.33
N LEU A 330 -9.76 0.36 26.67
CA LEU A 330 -8.54 0.83 27.35
C LEU A 330 -8.69 0.82 28.87
N LEU A 331 -9.79 1.36 29.39
CA LEU A 331 -10.10 1.46 30.82
C LEU A 331 -11.58 1.16 31.05
N ASP A 332 -11.89 0.47 32.14
CA ASP A 332 -13.24 0.01 32.49
C ASP A 332 -13.51 0.23 33.98
N THR A 333 -14.62 0.86 34.32
CA THR A 333 -15.00 1.13 35.73
C THR A 333 -15.30 -0.13 36.53
N THR A 334 -15.63 -1.26 35.88
CA THR A 334 -15.95 -2.52 36.59
C THR A 334 -14.71 -3.26 37.07
N SER A 335 -13.54 -3.02 36.46
CA SER A 335 -12.25 -3.61 36.83
C SER A 335 -11.38 -2.71 37.69
N THR A 336 -11.87 -1.52 38.05
CA THR A 336 -11.10 -0.46 38.74
C THR A 336 -11.92 0.22 39.84
N ASN A 337 -11.29 1.13 40.60
CA ASN A 337 -11.96 1.92 41.66
C ASN A 337 -12.53 3.25 41.11
N ALA A 338 -12.98 3.25 39.86
CA ALA A 338 -13.43 4.43 39.13
C ALA A 338 -14.95 4.41 38.92
N SER A 339 -15.60 5.55 39.12
CA SER A 339 -17.05 5.72 38.95
C SER A 339 -17.44 6.42 37.65
N THR A 340 -16.61 7.33 37.12
CA THR A 340 -16.78 7.90 35.77
C THR A 340 -15.44 8.10 35.07
N ILE A 341 -15.46 8.12 33.74
CA ILE A 341 -14.30 8.38 32.87
C ILE A 341 -14.67 9.53 31.92
N SER A 342 -13.70 10.40 31.66
CA SER A 342 -13.76 11.45 30.64
C SER A 342 -12.47 11.50 29.83
N LEU A 343 -12.57 11.72 28.52
CA LEU A 343 -11.42 11.89 27.63
C LEU A 343 -11.04 13.37 27.52
N ALA A 344 -9.75 13.67 27.49
CA ALA A 344 -9.25 15.05 27.38
C ALA A 344 -8.29 15.29 26.19
N ALA A 345 -7.62 14.24 25.70
CA ALA A 345 -6.82 14.25 24.48
C ALA A 345 -6.63 12.81 23.95
N PHE A 346 -6.31 12.71 22.65
CA PHE A 346 -5.90 11.49 21.96
C PHE A 346 -4.89 11.89 20.89
N ASP A 347 -3.81 11.12 20.69
CA ASP A 347 -2.73 11.49 19.77
C ASP A 347 -2.43 10.46 18.67
N HIS A 348 -1.44 10.79 17.83
CA HIS A 348 -1.00 9.99 16.70
C HIS A 348 -0.16 8.76 17.09
N GLU A 349 0.23 8.60 18.35
CA GLU A 349 0.80 7.35 18.88
C GLU A 349 -0.31 6.45 19.48
N GLY A 350 -1.60 6.86 19.38
CA GLY A 350 -2.74 6.15 19.95
C GLY A 350 -2.87 6.32 21.47
N ARG A 351 -2.18 7.29 22.07
CA ARG A 351 -2.15 7.50 23.52
C ARG A 351 -3.32 8.42 23.91
N VAL A 352 -3.94 8.17 25.05
CA VAL A 352 -5.08 8.94 25.59
C VAL A 352 -4.71 9.72 26.85
N VAL A 353 -5.35 10.88 27.05
CA VAL A 353 -5.43 11.53 28.36
C VAL A 353 -6.83 11.31 28.93
N LEU A 354 -6.90 10.81 30.16
CA LEU A 354 -8.13 10.52 30.87
C LEU A 354 -8.25 11.38 32.13
N SER A 355 -9.45 11.89 32.38
CA SER A 355 -9.88 12.36 33.69
C SER A 355 -10.79 11.30 34.30
N VAL A 356 -10.53 10.89 35.54
CA VAL A 356 -11.24 9.79 36.20
C VAL A 356 -11.74 10.27 37.57
N LEU A 357 -13.04 10.11 37.82
CA LEU A 357 -13.62 10.28 39.14
C LEU A 357 -13.64 8.93 39.86
N MET A 358 -13.06 8.87 41.05
CA MET A 358 -12.97 7.64 41.84
C MET A 358 -14.27 7.35 42.60
N ASP A 359 -14.38 6.12 43.12
CA ASP A 359 -15.57 5.60 43.84
C ASP A 359 -15.89 6.26 45.19
N ASP A 360 -15.06 7.22 45.63
CA ASP A 360 -15.31 8.10 46.77
C ASP A 360 -16.04 9.41 46.37
N PHE A 361 -16.31 9.61 45.07
CA PHE A 361 -16.92 10.80 44.47
C PHE A 361 -16.24 12.12 44.83
N SER A 362 -14.97 12.07 45.25
CA SER A 362 -14.21 13.23 45.75
C SER A 362 -12.74 13.22 45.31
N THR A 363 -12.18 12.06 44.99
CA THR A 363 -10.88 11.95 44.33
C THR A 363 -11.03 12.04 42.82
N VAL A 364 -10.42 13.06 42.21
CA VAL A 364 -10.26 13.19 40.75
C VAL A 364 -8.80 12.93 40.40
N ALA A 365 -8.56 12.07 39.40
CA ALA A 365 -7.24 11.71 38.90
C ALA A 365 -7.10 12.00 37.40
N ILE A 366 -5.94 12.54 37.00
CA ILE A 366 -5.57 12.79 35.60
C ILE A 366 -4.53 11.72 35.21
N LEU A 367 -4.78 10.99 34.13
CA LEU A 367 -3.93 9.91 33.63
C LEU A 367 -3.45 10.20 32.19
N GLY A 368 -2.20 9.88 31.89
CA GLY A 368 -1.61 9.91 30.54
C GLY A 368 -1.71 8.58 29.78
N GLY A 369 -2.67 7.74 30.15
CA GLY A 369 -2.85 6.37 29.69
C GLY A 369 -3.89 5.62 30.54
N PRO A 370 -4.16 4.34 30.26
CA PRO A 370 -5.19 3.56 30.95
C PRO A 370 -4.84 3.12 32.39
N SER A 371 -3.57 3.13 32.79
CA SER A 371 -3.14 2.61 34.08
C SER A 371 -3.26 3.64 35.20
N LEU A 372 -4.24 3.45 36.09
CA LEU A 372 -4.38 4.21 37.35
C LEU A 372 -3.11 4.22 38.23
N ALA A 373 -2.20 3.25 38.05
CA ALA A 373 -0.94 3.18 38.80
C ALA A 373 0.25 3.79 38.04
N ASN A 374 0.44 3.40 36.77
CA ASN A 374 1.64 3.76 36.01
C ASN A 374 1.50 5.09 35.26
N ASP A 375 0.29 5.44 34.85
CA ASP A 375 0.03 6.59 33.98
C ASP A 375 -0.51 7.81 34.75
N LEU A 376 -0.65 7.69 36.08
CA LEU A 376 -1.07 8.79 36.96
C LEU A 376 -0.14 10.01 36.81
N ILE A 377 -0.73 11.14 36.45
CA ILE A 377 -0.08 12.44 36.33
C ILE A 377 -0.21 13.18 37.65
N LEU A 378 -1.46 13.41 38.09
CA LEU A 378 -1.81 14.13 39.31
C LEU A 378 -3.21 13.70 39.77
N GLN A 379 -3.43 13.65 41.08
CA GLN A 379 -4.77 13.50 41.69
C GLN A 379 -4.97 14.47 42.85
N THR A 380 -6.22 14.77 43.18
CA THR A 380 -6.58 15.49 44.41
C THR A 380 -6.02 14.79 45.65
N GLY A 381 -5.61 15.56 46.66
CA GLY A 381 -4.90 15.07 47.83
C GLY A 381 -3.37 14.96 47.66
N GLN A 382 -2.83 15.03 46.44
CA GLN A 382 -1.39 15.24 46.21
C GLN A 382 -1.00 16.72 46.36
N THR A 383 0.30 17.00 46.38
CA THR A 383 0.85 18.35 46.51
C THR A 383 1.16 18.95 45.13
N LEU A 384 0.67 20.16 44.87
CA LEU A 384 1.00 20.98 43.70
C LEU A 384 1.41 22.39 44.18
N PHE A 385 2.52 22.91 43.64
CA PHE A 385 3.10 24.23 44.01
C PHE A 385 3.28 24.45 45.54
N GLY A 386 3.42 23.38 46.32
CA GLY A 386 3.59 23.41 47.77
C GLY A 386 2.30 23.26 48.60
N GLN A 387 1.12 23.24 47.97
CA GLN A 387 -0.19 23.08 48.62
C GLN A 387 -0.87 21.76 48.26
N THR A 388 -1.80 21.29 49.10
CA THR A 388 -2.66 20.16 48.76
C THR A 388 -3.65 20.55 47.66
N VAL A 389 -3.78 19.72 46.63
CA VAL A 389 -4.78 19.86 45.56
C VAL A 389 -6.14 19.43 46.08
N THR A 390 -7.12 20.34 46.05
CA THR A 390 -8.51 20.12 46.49
C THR A 390 -9.50 19.96 45.34
N GLY A 391 -9.12 20.37 44.13
CA GLY A 391 -9.93 20.17 42.91
C GLY A 391 -9.05 20.06 41.67
N LEU A 392 -9.49 19.26 40.70
CA LEU A 392 -8.87 19.10 39.38
C LEU A 392 -9.93 19.00 38.30
N GLY A 393 -9.61 19.53 37.12
CA GLY A 393 -10.34 19.28 35.88
C GLY A 393 -9.39 19.44 34.70
N VAL A 394 -9.32 18.47 33.80
CA VAL A 394 -8.45 18.62 32.62
C VAL A 394 -9.04 19.69 31.71
N VAL A 395 -8.19 20.59 31.23
CA VAL A 395 -8.59 21.54 30.18
C VAL A 395 -8.85 20.72 28.93
N SER A 396 -10.06 20.80 28.37
CA SER A 396 -10.34 20.11 27.11
C SER A 396 -9.50 20.74 26.01
N HIS A 397 -8.53 19.96 25.51
CA HIS A 397 -7.83 20.34 24.31
C HIS A 397 -8.85 20.19 23.16
N GLY A 398 -8.77 21.02 22.12
CA GLY A 398 -9.62 20.83 20.94
C GLY A 398 -9.50 19.38 20.46
N ALA A 399 -10.57 18.77 19.95
CA ALA A 399 -10.58 17.30 19.82
C ALA A 399 -9.62 16.73 18.75
N ASN A 400 -8.84 17.61 18.09
CA ASN A 400 -7.48 17.36 17.63
C ASN A 400 -6.52 18.45 18.13
N ALA A 401 -5.95 18.25 19.33
CA ALA A 401 -4.70 18.91 19.69
C ALA A 401 -3.68 18.58 18.59
N PRO A 402 -3.01 19.56 17.97
CA PRO A 402 -2.01 19.25 16.96
C PRO A 402 -0.87 18.38 17.52
N ALA A 403 -0.11 17.74 16.63
CA ALA A 403 0.79 16.65 17.02
C ALA A 403 1.86 17.05 18.06
N GLY A 404 2.18 18.34 18.19
CA GLY A 404 3.14 18.81 19.20
C GLY A 404 2.59 18.92 20.63
N THR A 405 1.26 19.01 20.87
CA THR A 405 0.74 19.41 22.19
C THR A 405 0.82 18.27 23.23
N PHE A 406 -0.05 17.26 23.14
CA PHE A 406 0.07 16.04 23.94
C PHE A 406 1.03 15.02 23.30
N GLY A 407 1.21 15.08 21.97
CA GLY A 407 2.07 14.18 21.21
C GLY A 407 3.56 14.36 21.56
N ASP A 408 4.25 15.26 20.88
CA ASP A 408 5.72 15.31 20.96
C ASP A 408 6.27 16.03 22.22
N ASN A 409 5.62 17.09 22.72
CA ASN A 409 6.04 17.75 23.95
C ASN A 409 5.44 17.14 25.24
N ARG A 410 4.45 16.24 25.12
CA ARG A 410 3.71 15.64 26.25
C ARG A 410 3.26 16.69 27.29
N SER A 411 2.64 17.76 26.81
CA SER A 411 2.08 18.85 27.62
C SER A 411 0.56 18.75 27.70
N ILE A 412 0.01 18.91 28.90
CA ILE A 412 -1.44 18.90 29.17
C ILE A 412 -1.76 20.09 30.07
N ALA A 413 -2.63 20.99 29.63
CA ALA A 413 -3.24 21.96 30.54
C ALA A 413 -4.31 21.31 31.44
N PHE A 414 -4.37 21.74 32.69
CA PHE A 414 -5.42 21.38 33.63
C PHE A 414 -5.74 22.54 34.57
N HIS A 415 -7.02 22.64 34.93
CA HIS A 415 -7.48 23.46 36.03
C HIS A 415 -7.13 22.79 37.35
N TYR A 416 -6.70 23.60 38.31
CA TYR A 416 -6.46 23.16 39.68
C TYR A 416 -7.12 24.10 40.69
N GLN A 417 -7.45 23.53 41.85
CA GLN A 417 -7.77 24.27 43.07
C GLN A 417 -6.87 23.75 44.20
N LEU A 418 -6.34 24.66 45.01
CA LEU A 418 -5.46 24.38 46.15
C LEU A 418 -6.18 24.63 47.48
N GLN A 419 -5.63 24.05 48.55
CA GLN A 419 -6.19 24.11 49.91
C GLN A 419 -6.25 25.52 50.53
N ASP A 420 -5.43 26.46 50.06
CA ASP A 420 -5.48 27.88 50.44
C ASP A 420 -6.56 28.69 49.69
N GLY A 421 -7.26 28.05 48.75
CA GLY A 421 -8.30 28.65 47.91
C GLY A 421 -7.82 29.10 46.54
N THR A 422 -6.51 29.04 46.24
CA THR A 422 -5.98 29.41 44.93
C THR A 422 -6.52 28.51 43.82
N THR A 423 -7.13 29.12 42.81
CA THR A 423 -7.54 28.48 41.56
C THR A 423 -6.67 28.98 40.40
N GLY A 424 -6.39 28.11 39.43
CA GLY A 424 -5.57 28.48 38.27
C GLY A 424 -5.50 27.39 37.21
N ILE A 425 -4.64 27.64 36.21
CA ILE A 425 -4.30 26.71 35.13
C ILE A 425 -2.82 26.39 35.21
N ALA A 426 -2.50 25.10 35.14
CA ALA A 426 -1.13 24.61 35.10
C ALA A 426 -0.92 23.71 33.87
N LEU A 427 0.33 23.63 33.42
CA LEU A 427 0.79 22.62 32.47
C LEU A 427 1.42 21.46 33.25
N ALA A 428 0.93 20.25 33.02
CA ALA A 428 1.66 19.03 33.28
C ALA A 428 2.47 18.68 32.03
N GLY A 429 3.80 18.72 32.14
CA GLY A 429 4.72 18.37 31.06
C GLY A 429 5.62 17.22 31.46
N LYS A 430 5.62 16.11 30.71
CA LYS A 430 6.63 15.06 30.92
C LYS A 430 7.95 15.57 30.36
N GLN A 431 8.95 15.77 31.22
CA GLN A 431 10.17 16.51 30.87
C GLN A 431 10.90 15.87 29.67
N VAL A 432 10.88 16.59 28.54
CA VAL A 432 11.72 16.31 27.37
C VAL A 432 13.06 17.00 27.57
N THR A 433 14.12 16.22 27.71
CA THR A 433 15.49 16.72 27.89
C THR A 433 16.03 17.20 26.54
N ARG A 434 16.11 18.52 26.35
CA ARG A 434 16.49 19.15 25.08
C ARG A 434 17.99 19.39 25.03
N TRP A 435 18.62 19.06 23.90
CA TRP A 435 20.03 19.40 23.67
C TRP A 435 20.18 20.90 23.43
N THR A 436 21.17 21.53 24.06
CA THR A 436 21.38 22.99 24.01
C THR A 436 22.76 23.41 23.50
N ASN A 437 23.70 22.47 23.36
CA ASN A 437 25.05 22.79 22.89
C ASN A 437 25.17 22.70 21.37
N ALA A 438 24.94 23.84 20.69
CA ALA A 438 25.06 23.98 19.23
C ALA A 438 26.48 23.79 18.66
N ALA A 439 27.51 23.65 19.51
CA ALA A 439 28.88 23.33 19.09
C ALA A 439 29.22 21.83 19.24
N GLY A 440 28.29 21.02 19.76
CA GLY A 440 28.50 19.59 20.01
C GLY A 440 29.24 19.27 21.31
N GLY A 441 29.29 18.00 21.68
CA GLY A 441 29.90 17.53 22.93
C GLY A 441 29.36 16.19 23.41
N SER A 442 29.70 15.79 24.64
CA SER A 442 29.26 14.48 25.17
C SER A 442 27.82 14.49 25.68
N TRP A 443 27.09 13.39 25.43
CA TRP A 443 25.78 13.10 26.03
C TRP A 443 25.86 13.02 27.57
N ALA A 444 27.03 12.64 28.11
CA ALA A 444 27.29 12.52 29.55
C ALA A 444 27.31 13.87 30.29
N THR A 445 27.43 14.99 29.57
CA THR A 445 27.61 16.31 30.16
C THR A 445 26.23 16.95 30.38
N ALA A 446 25.76 16.96 31.63
CA ALA A 446 24.48 17.56 32.01
C ALA A 446 24.29 19.00 31.47
N GLY A 447 25.36 19.80 31.43
CA GLY A 447 25.34 21.17 30.90
C GLY A 447 25.13 21.31 29.38
N ASN A 448 25.08 20.21 28.62
CA ASN A 448 24.66 20.20 27.21
C ASN A 448 23.13 20.03 27.07
N TRP A 449 22.40 19.94 28.18
CA TRP A 449 20.97 19.62 28.24
C TRP A 449 20.16 20.68 29.00
N THR A 450 18.87 20.81 28.64
CA THR A 450 17.83 21.51 29.42
C THR A 450 16.65 20.58 29.67
N PRO A 451 16.28 20.29 30.94
CA PRO A 451 16.99 20.66 32.17
C PRO A 451 18.43 20.13 32.20
N ASN A 452 19.26 20.72 33.06
CA ASN A 452 20.69 20.41 33.24
C ASN A 452 20.88 19.05 33.95
N GLU A 453 20.51 17.99 33.25
CA GLU A 453 20.42 16.60 33.68
C GLU A 453 20.78 15.68 32.51
N VAL A 454 21.43 14.55 32.78
CA VAL A 454 21.77 13.57 31.73
C VAL A 454 20.56 12.67 31.47
N PRO A 455 20.07 12.51 30.23
CA PRO A 455 18.95 11.63 29.92
C PRO A 455 19.18 10.18 30.37
N GLY A 456 18.20 9.61 31.06
CA GLY A 456 18.15 8.21 31.45
C GLY A 456 17.08 7.42 30.69
N SER A 457 16.93 6.13 30.98
CA SER A 457 16.09 5.18 30.23
C SER A 457 14.59 5.52 30.16
N ALA A 458 14.09 6.45 30.97
CA ALA A 458 12.71 6.94 30.92
C ALA A 458 12.55 8.36 30.33
N SER A 459 13.66 9.03 30.02
CA SER A 459 13.70 10.40 29.45
C SER A 459 13.35 10.39 27.96
N ALA A 460 12.61 11.37 27.48
CA ALA A 460 12.56 11.68 26.06
C ALA A 460 13.63 12.73 25.75
N THR A 461 14.40 12.57 24.68
CA THR A 461 15.37 13.59 24.24
C THR A 461 14.97 14.26 22.95
N LEU A 462 15.27 15.55 22.82
CA LEU A 462 15.01 16.31 21.61
C LEU A 462 16.25 17.09 21.16
N PHE A 463 16.55 16.97 19.87
CA PHE A 463 17.57 17.73 19.15
C PHE A 463 16.88 18.66 18.15
N ASN A 464 16.71 19.93 18.52
CA ASN A 464 15.99 20.93 17.72
C ASN A 464 16.77 22.25 17.56
N LEU A 465 18.10 22.20 17.62
CA LEU A 465 18.98 23.33 17.33
C LEU A 465 19.24 23.41 15.82
N ASP A 466 18.98 24.56 15.20
CA ASP A 466 19.31 24.83 13.80
C ASP A 466 20.82 25.09 13.63
N ALA A 467 21.60 24.01 13.73
CA ALA A 467 23.05 23.98 13.68
C ALA A 467 23.54 22.62 13.15
N THR A 468 24.83 22.52 12.80
CA THR A 468 25.49 21.24 12.51
C THR A 468 26.44 20.89 13.66
N TYR A 469 26.25 19.74 14.31
CA TYR A 469 27.04 19.36 15.50
C TYR A 469 27.11 17.84 15.77
N ASP A 470 28.21 17.44 16.39
CA ASP A 470 28.48 16.07 16.81
C ASP A 470 28.09 15.86 18.29
N VAL A 471 27.52 14.71 18.59
CA VAL A 471 27.19 14.25 19.94
C VAL A 471 27.97 12.97 20.24
N ASP A 472 28.92 13.03 21.16
CA ASP A 472 29.62 11.85 21.69
C ASP A 472 28.69 11.13 22.67
N VAL A 473 28.03 10.07 22.20
CA VAL A 473 26.97 9.41 22.95
C VAL A 473 27.56 8.50 24.04
N GLY A 474 28.53 7.67 23.66
CA GLY A 474 29.01 6.56 24.47
C GLY A 474 27.93 5.51 24.73
N THR A 475 28.05 4.77 25.84
CA THR A 475 27.03 3.78 26.24
C THR A 475 25.89 4.43 27.03
N ARG A 476 24.67 4.37 26.49
CA ARG A 476 23.47 5.05 27.04
C ARG A 476 22.22 4.20 26.91
N GLN A 477 21.28 4.46 27.81
CA GLN A 477 19.87 4.12 27.63
C GLN A 477 19.04 5.39 27.73
N SER A 478 18.07 5.54 26.84
CA SER A 478 17.10 6.64 26.82
C SER A 478 15.70 6.09 26.52
N GLY A 479 14.66 6.90 26.68
CA GLY A 479 13.29 6.55 26.32
C GLY A 479 13.09 6.59 24.80
N ARG A 480 12.65 7.74 24.28
CA ARG A 480 12.60 8.04 22.83
C ARG A 480 13.53 9.20 22.49
N SER A 481 13.92 9.34 21.24
CA SER A 481 14.79 10.44 20.79
C SER A 481 14.36 11.02 19.45
N ASN A 482 14.08 12.33 19.42
CA ASN A 482 13.65 13.07 18.23
C ASN A 482 14.77 14.01 17.73
N VAL A 483 14.89 14.15 16.41
CA VAL A 483 15.75 15.15 15.72
C VAL A 483 14.87 15.96 14.76
N GLU A 484 14.61 17.22 15.09
CA GLU A 484 13.55 18.03 14.47
C GLU A 484 14.07 19.30 13.76
N ALA A 485 15.33 19.68 14.01
CA ALA A 485 16.04 20.72 13.26
C ALA A 485 17.56 20.46 13.23
N GLY A 486 18.26 21.13 12.30
CA GLY A 486 19.71 21.06 12.16
C GLY A 486 20.24 19.77 11.52
N SER A 487 21.54 19.52 11.71
CA SER A 487 22.25 18.32 11.26
C SER A 487 23.05 17.72 12.41
N VAL A 488 22.68 16.51 12.85
CA VAL A 488 23.16 15.92 14.10
C VAL A 488 23.88 14.60 13.83
N ALA A 489 25.12 14.46 14.29
CA ALA A 489 25.88 13.22 14.17
C ALA A 489 26.07 12.54 15.53
N PHE A 490 25.73 11.25 15.66
CA PHE A 490 25.98 10.47 16.90
C PHE A 490 27.29 9.69 16.78
N THR A 491 28.33 10.16 17.46
CA THR A 491 29.65 9.51 17.50
C THR A 491 29.78 8.58 18.72
N SER A 492 30.65 7.58 18.61
CA SER A 492 30.94 6.61 19.68
C SER A 492 29.72 5.86 20.22
N ALA A 493 28.66 5.70 19.42
CA ALA A 493 27.36 5.30 19.93
C ALA A 493 27.33 3.85 20.48
N ASN A 494 26.66 3.68 21.61
CA ASN A 494 26.13 2.40 22.08
C ASN A 494 24.83 2.68 22.83
N LEU A 495 23.82 3.11 22.06
CA LEU A 495 22.56 3.69 22.54
C LEU A 495 21.40 2.72 22.39
N THR A 496 20.68 2.44 23.48
CA THR A 496 19.40 1.74 23.45
C THR A 496 18.26 2.69 23.81
N LEU A 497 17.28 2.82 22.93
CA LEU A 497 16.01 3.50 23.17
C LEU A 497 14.95 2.48 23.58
N THR A 498 14.12 2.81 24.57
CA THR A 498 12.92 2.03 24.92
C THR A 498 11.69 2.43 24.10
N GLY A 499 11.85 3.33 23.13
CA GLY A 499 10.81 3.83 22.22
C GLY A 499 11.38 4.11 20.83
N PRO A 500 10.71 4.94 20.01
CA PRO A 500 11.15 5.26 18.66
C PRO A 500 12.39 6.17 18.63
N PHE A 501 13.12 6.09 17.52
CA PHE A 501 13.98 7.16 17.04
C PHE A 501 13.31 7.86 15.86
N SER A 502 13.22 9.19 15.91
CA SER A 502 12.41 9.98 14.97
C SER A 502 13.21 11.13 14.39
N VAL A 503 13.17 11.32 13.07
CA VAL A 503 13.77 12.47 12.36
C VAL A 503 12.71 13.17 11.52
N GLY A 504 12.56 14.49 11.69
CA GLY A 504 11.41 15.26 11.17
C GLY A 504 11.79 16.61 10.60
N GLY A 505 10.81 17.27 9.96
CA GLY A 505 11.00 18.59 9.35
C GLY A 505 12.04 18.54 8.24
N SER A 506 13.02 19.45 8.28
CA SER A 506 14.18 19.47 7.39
C SER A 506 15.45 18.94 8.07
N ALA A 507 15.32 18.19 9.17
CA ALA A 507 16.47 17.75 9.95
C ALA A 507 17.26 16.63 9.27
N SER A 508 18.56 16.61 9.51
CA SER A 508 19.47 15.55 9.08
C SER A 508 20.07 14.85 10.30
N PHE A 509 20.09 13.53 10.27
CA PHE A 509 20.75 12.69 11.26
C PHE A 509 21.81 11.82 10.59
N THR A 510 22.99 11.71 11.21
CA THR A 510 24.03 10.77 10.78
C THR A 510 24.46 9.88 11.95
N LEU A 511 24.51 8.57 11.71
CA LEU A 511 25.21 7.62 12.56
C LEU A 511 26.52 7.23 11.86
N PRO A 512 27.65 7.91 12.12
CA PRO A 512 28.94 7.58 11.52
C PRO A 512 29.73 6.48 12.23
N SER A 513 29.35 6.11 13.46
CA SER A 513 30.08 5.10 14.23
C SER A 513 29.23 4.51 15.37
N GLY A 514 29.47 3.22 15.66
CA GLY A 514 28.93 2.56 16.84
C GLY A 514 27.61 1.82 16.58
N ARG A 515 26.80 1.67 17.64
CA ARG A 515 25.55 0.90 17.63
C ARG A 515 24.40 1.68 18.23
N MET A 516 23.24 1.55 17.60
CA MET A 516 21.99 2.13 18.06
C MET A 516 20.85 1.11 17.94
N THR A 517 19.97 1.06 18.94
CA THR A 517 18.78 0.21 18.93
C THR A 517 17.58 1.02 19.39
N ALA A 518 16.47 0.93 18.66
CA ALA A 518 15.20 1.56 18.96
C ALA A 518 14.05 0.61 18.62
N ASN A 519 12.84 0.91 19.09
CA ASN A 519 11.66 0.15 18.68
C ASN A 519 11.34 0.42 17.20
N ASP A 520 11.27 1.69 16.84
CA ASP A 520 10.93 2.16 15.50
C ASP A 520 12.02 3.13 14.99
N LEU A 521 12.21 3.17 13.68
CA LEU A 521 12.94 4.23 12.99
C LEU A 521 11.95 5.01 12.12
N LEU A 522 11.69 6.27 12.46
CA LEU A 522 10.66 7.10 11.83
C LEU A 522 11.31 8.28 11.10
N ILE A 523 11.21 8.32 9.78
CA ILE A 523 11.80 9.36 8.93
C ILE A 523 10.69 10.17 8.26
N GLY A 524 10.69 11.48 8.50
CA GLY A 524 9.60 12.38 8.14
C GLY A 524 8.44 12.34 9.15
N HIS A 525 8.71 12.22 10.46
CA HIS A 525 7.63 12.10 11.46
C HIS A 525 6.82 13.39 11.67
N LEU A 526 7.38 14.56 11.34
CA LEU A 526 6.67 15.84 11.38
C LEU A 526 6.01 16.14 10.02
N PRO A 527 4.76 16.66 10.00
CA PRO A 527 4.11 17.09 8.77
C PRO A 527 4.80 18.33 8.16
N PRO A 528 4.70 18.54 6.84
CA PRO A 528 5.33 19.67 6.17
C PRO A 528 4.65 20.99 6.54
N ILE A 529 5.43 21.96 7.04
CA ILE A 529 4.95 23.32 7.36
C ILE A 529 4.33 24.01 6.12
N ASN A 530 4.86 23.69 4.93
CA ASN A 530 4.28 24.07 3.64
C ASN A 530 4.12 22.82 2.75
N PRO A 531 2.90 22.30 2.56
CA PRO A 531 2.65 21.14 1.68
C PRO A 531 3.05 21.35 0.21
N ALA A 532 3.17 22.59 -0.28
CA ALA A 532 3.61 22.88 -1.65
C ALA A 532 5.14 22.86 -1.83
N SER A 533 5.90 22.74 -0.73
CA SER A 533 7.36 22.59 -0.73
C SER A 533 7.75 21.82 0.54
N PRO A 534 7.41 20.53 0.63
CA PRO A 534 7.61 19.75 1.85
C PRO A 534 9.11 19.63 2.16
N PRO A 535 9.56 19.94 3.38
CA PRO A 535 10.92 19.63 3.79
C PRO A 535 11.10 18.11 3.90
N THR A 536 12.32 17.65 3.62
CA THR A 536 12.69 16.23 3.68
C THR A 536 13.60 15.97 4.87
N ALA A 537 13.17 15.09 5.77
CA ALA A 537 13.99 14.59 6.86
C ALA A 537 15.00 13.55 6.33
N ARG A 538 16.24 13.53 6.83
CA ARG A 538 17.29 12.64 6.32
C ARG A 538 17.97 11.81 7.40
N VAL A 539 18.21 10.53 7.13
CA VAL A 539 19.02 9.64 7.95
C VAL A 539 20.17 9.08 7.11
N ASN A 540 21.40 9.11 7.64
CA ASN A 540 22.56 8.45 7.04
C ASN A 540 23.25 7.50 8.04
N ILE A 541 23.22 6.20 7.77
CA ILE A 541 23.92 5.16 8.55
C ILE A 541 25.20 4.81 7.79
N SER A 542 26.35 5.23 8.30
CA SER A 542 27.60 5.25 7.53
C SER A 542 28.77 4.53 8.23
N ASN A 543 29.75 4.13 7.41
CA ASN A 543 30.96 3.39 7.76
C ASN A 543 30.76 1.92 8.19
N SER A 544 31.73 1.09 7.81
CA SER A 544 31.74 -0.34 8.13
C SER A 544 31.85 -0.58 9.65
N GLY A 545 31.00 -1.49 10.16
CA GLY A 545 30.90 -1.81 11.58
C GLY A 545 29.86 -1.00 12.36
N THR A 546 29.33 0.09 11.77
CA THR A 546 28.18 0.82 12.31
C THR A 546 26.90 0.00 12.15
N VAL A 547 26.06 -0.05 13.19
CA VAL A 547 24.77 -0.79 13.17
C VAL A 547 23.65 0.04 13.78
N PHE A 548 22.54 0.18 13.05
CA PHE A 548 21.24 0.59 13.61
C PHE A 548 20.31 -0.63 13.63
N THR A 549 19.49 -0.76 14.68
CA THR A 549 18.45 -1.80 14.78
C THR A 549 17.11 -1.17 15.18
N ALA A 550 16.09 -1.32 14.34
CA ALA A 550 14.71 -0.92 14.58
C ALA A 550 13.85 -2.18 14.77
N THR A 551 13.56 -2.55 16.02
CA THR A 551 13.08 -3.92 16.35
C THR A 551 11.65 -4.22 15.89
N ALA A 552 10.82 -3.20 15.70
CA ALA A 552 9.45 -3.34 15.20
C ALA A 552 9.34 -2.93 13.72
N GLN A 553 9.76 -1.71 13.37
CA GLN A 553 9.55 -1.17 12.02
C GLN A 553 10.49 -0.01 11.65
N THR A 554 10.60 0.26 10.35
CA THR A 554 11.24 1.44 9.77
C THR A 554 10.26 2.09 8.79
N ILE A 555 9.80 3.31 9.10
CA ILE A 555 8.87 4.07 8.26
C ILE A 555 9.62 5.24 7.63
N ILE A 556 9.52 5.36 6.30
CA ILE A 556 10.14 6.41 5.52
C ILE A 556 9.06 7.16 4.76
N GLY A 557 8.91 8.46 5.04
CA GLY A 557 7.77 9.25 4.55
C GLY A 557 6.54 9.06 5.44
N GLN A 558 6.64 9.31 6.75
CA GLN A 558 5.55 9.06 7.70
C GLN A 558 4.44 10.13 7.64
N ALA A 559 4.79 11.40 7.84
CA ALA A 559 3.86 12.54 7.85
C ALA A 559 4.37 13.72 7.00
N GLY A 560 5.69 13.82 6.83
CA GLY A 560 6.38 14.59 5.81
C GLY A 560 7.37 13.69 5.06
N ALA A 561 8.10 14.24 4.08
CA ALA A 561 8.99 13.45 3.24
C ALA A 561 10.23 12.95 4.00
N GLY A 562 10.78 11.80 3.61
CA GLY A 562 11.95 11.20 4.24
C GLY A 562 12.93 10.54 3.26
N ASP A 563 14.23 10.73 3.50
CA ASP A 563 15.33 10.03 2.82
C ASP A 563 16.14 9.17 3.81
N LEU A 564 16.44 7.92 3.44
CA LEU A 564 17.40 7.05 4.14
C LEU A 564 18.61 6.75 3.27
N PHE A 565 19.81 6.89 3.82
CA PHE A 565 21.06 6.48 3.20
C PHE A 565 21.76 5.46 4.11
N ILE A 566 22.19 4.33 3.54
CA ILE A 566 23.03 3.34 4.21
C ILE A 566 24.34 3.27 3.42
N SER A 567 25.34 4.02 3.88
CA SER A 567 26.63 4.20 3.19
C SER A 567 27.74 3.38 3.85
N GLY A 568 27.73 2.08 3.56
CA GLY A 568 28.65 1.09 4.11
C GLY A 568 28.37 0.61 5.54
N GLY A 569 27.35 1.15 6.23
CA GLY A 569 26.87 0.68 7.53
C GLY A 569 25.79 -0.41 7.43
N ARG A 570 25.23 -0.83 8.57
CA ARG A 570 24.15 -1.83 8.64
C ARG A 570 22.87 -1.28 9.28
N LEU A 571 21.73 -1.60 8.70
CA LEU A 571 20.40 -1.46 9.32
C LEU A 571 19.76 -2.85 9.46
N ASP A 572 19.15 -3.11 10.62
CA ASP A 572 18.30 -4.26 10.88
C ASP A 572 16.89 -3.76 11.25
N SER A 573 15.88 -4.12 10.46
CA SER A 573 14.49 -3.70 10.62
C SER A 573 13.55 -4.88 10.79
N GLY A 574 12.46 -4.67 11.54
CA GLY A 574 11.26 -5.50 11.46
C GLY A 574 10.55 -5.29 10.12
N GLU A 575 9.40 -4.63 10.10
CA GLU A 575 8.78 -4.19 8.83
C GLU A 575 9.49 -2.94 8.26
N ALA A 576 9.55 -2.78 6.94
CA ALA A 576 9.99 -1.55 6.28
C ALA A 576 8.87 -1.00 5.38
N LEU A 577 8.42 0.22 5.68
CA LEU A 577 7.34 0.91 4.97
C LEU A 577 7.89 2.18 4.31
N LEU A 578 8.00 2.19 2.98
CA LEU A 578 8.42 3.36 2.21
C LEU A 578 7.21 4.00 1.54
N GLY A 579 7.08 5.31 1.72
CA GLY A 579 5.99 6.10 1.16
C GLY A 579 4.69 5.93 1.96
N ALA A 580 4.71 5.95 3.29
CA ALA A 580 3.52 5.64 4.10
C ALA A 580 2.45 6.76 4.06
N GLY A 581 2.74 7.91 4.67
CA GLY A 581 1.86 9.10 4.69
C GLY A 581 2.43 10.32 3.95
N SER A 582 3.60 10.16 3.32
CA SER A 582 4.28 11.14 2.47
C SER A 582 5.35 10.41 1.64
N PRO A 583 5.98 11.04 0.63
CA PRO A 583 7.01 10.39 -0.18
C PRO A 583 8.22 9.90 0.63
N GLY A 584 8.76 8.73 0.28
CA GLY A 584 9.87 8.10 1.01
C GLY A 584 10.93 7.49 0.10
N THR A 585 12.19 7.89 0.28
CA THR A 585 13.34 7.38 -0.50
C THR A 585 14.32 6.61 0.38
N ALA A 586 14.95 5.57 -0.18
CA ALA A 586 16.05 4.87 0.46
C ALA A 586 17.15 4.51 -0.53
N VAL A 587 18.41 4.64 -0.11
CA VAL A 587 19.60 4.26 -0.90
C VAL A 587 20.51 3.38 -0.04
N VAL A 588 20.83 2.17 -0.52
CA VAL A 588 21.74 1.23 0.14
C VAL A 588 22.98 1.08 -0.72
N GLY A 589 24.06 1.76 -0.34
CA GLY A 589 25.23 2.01 -1.20
C GLY A 589 26.57 1.63 -0.58
N GLY A 590 27.38 0.89 -1.35
CA GLY A 590 28.74 0.49 -0.99
C GLY A 590 28.84 -0.96 -0.51
N HIS A 591 29.98 -1.61 -0.76
CA HIS A 591 30.19 -3.05 -0.58
C HIS A 591 29.94 -3.62 0.84
N THR A 592 29.97 -2.80 1.90
CA THR A 592 29.62 -3.23 3.27
C THR A 592 28.23 -2.78 3.73
N ALA A 593 27.46 -2.11 2.87
CA ALA A 593 26.11 -1.66 3.18
C ALA A 593 25.13 -2.84 3.20
N LEU A 594 24.44 -3.03 4.31
CA LEU A 594 23.48 -4.12 4.47
C LEU A 594 22.22 -3.65 5.19
N TRP A 595 21.06 -3.84 4.55
CA TRP A 595 19.75 -3.70 5.19
C TRP A 595 19.10 -5.08 5.31
N ASN A 596 18.91 -5.58 6.53
CA ASN A 596 18.06 -6.75 6.78
C ASN A 596 16.67 -6.28 7.20
N ILE A 597 15.64 -6.91 6.64
CA ILE A 597 14.24 -6.53 6.76
C ILE A 597 13.43 -7.82 6.96
N SER A 598 12.41 -7.80 7.83
CA SER A 598 11.47 -8.92 7.95
C SER A 598 10.48 -8.94 6.78
N SER A 599 9.78 -7.83 6.54
CA SER A 599 8.86 -7.63 5.41
C SER A 599 9.01 -6.22 4.84
N LEU A 600 8.92 -6.04 3.52
CA LEU A 600 9.16 -4.76 2.84
C LEU A 600 7.94 -4.33 2.01
N ASN A 601 7.45 -3.10 2.20
CA ASN A 601 6.46 -2.49 1.33
C ASN A 601 7.00 -1.16 0.77
N VAL A 602 7.10 -1.07 -0.56
CA VAL A 602 7.46 0.14 -1.30
C VAL A 602 6.21 0.70 -1.97
N GLY A 603 5.84 1.94 -1.65
CA GLY A 603 4.58 2.55 -2.10
C GLY A 603 3.41 2.16 -1.22
N ALA A 604 3.60 2.27 0.11
CA ALA A 604 2.60 1.91 1.13
C ALA A 604 1.41 2.90 1.24
N GLY A 605 1.48 4.05 0.54
CA GLY A 605 0.44 5.07 0.46
C GLY A 605 0.74 6.19 -0.55
N HIS A 606 2.02 6.48 -0.75
CA HIS A 606 2.58 7.63 -1.48
C HIS A 606 3.81 7.21 -2.30
N PRO A 607 4.29 8.05 -3.24
CA PRO A 607 5.47 7.75 -4.06
C PRO A 607 6.71 7.32 -3.28
N ALA A 608 7.32 6.21 -3.69
CA ALA A 608 8.45 5.60 -2.97
C ALA A 608 9.49 4.97 -3.89
N THR A 609 10.76 5.09 -3.50
CA THR A 609 11.91 4.53 -4.24
C THR A 609 12.92 3.89 -3.30
N LEU A 610 13.32 2.66 -3.59
CA LEU A 610 14.48 1.99 -2.97
C LEU A 610 15.55 1.75 -4.03
N THR A 611 16.70 2.40 -3.90
CA THR A 611 17.89 2.17 -4.74
C THR A 611 18.90 1.31 -3.98
N ILE A 612 19.43 0.29 -4.65
CA ILE A 612 20.46 -0.60 -4.13
C ILE A 612 21.64 -0.54 -5.09
N GLU A 613 22.77 0.02 -4.64
CA GLU A 613 23.84 0.47 -5.53
C GLU A 613 25.25 0.15 -5.02
N ASN A 614 26.25 0.21 -5.91
CA ASN A 614 27.66 0.22 -5.54
C ASN A 614 28.10 -0.98 -4.64
N GLY A 615 27.51 -2.16 -4.81
CA GLY A 615 27.77 -3.37 -4.01
C GLY A 615 26.94 -3.51 -2.73
N GLY A 616 25.99 -2.61 -2.49
CA GLY A 616 25.05 -2.67 -1.37
C GLY A 616 24.11 -3.88 -1.43
N GLN A 617 23.58 -4.28 -0.27
CA GLN A 617 22.76 -5.47 -0.08
C GLN A 617 21.48 -5.18 0.72
N VAL A 618 20.34 -5.65 0.22
CA VAL A 618 19.05 -5.68 0.92
C VAL A 618 18.56 -7.12 1.02
N VAL A 619 18.18 -7.52 2.23
CA VAL A 619 17.73 -8.88 2.56
C VAL A 619 16.36 -8.80 3.23
N VAL A 620 15.31 -9.17 2.48
CA VAL A 620 13.94 -9.30 2.98
C VAL A 620 13.68 -10.77 3.33
N ALA A 621 13.38 -11.06 4.60
CA ALA A 621 13.23 -12.45 5.07
C ALA A 621 11.92 -13.11 4.60
N ASN A 622 10.83 -12.35 4.57
CA ASN A 622 9.49 -12.82 4.22
C ASN A 622 9.06 -12.26 2.85
N ALA A 623 7.98 -11.49 2.79
CA ALA A 623 7.45 -10.89 1.58
C ALA A 623 8.00 -9.47 1.34
N GLY A 624 8.23 -9.14 0.07
CA GLY A 624 8.41 -7.78 -0.44
C GLY A 624 7.30 -7.42 -1.42
N VAL A 625 6.73 -6.21 -1.31
CA VAL A 625 5.70 -5.68 -2.21
C VAL A 625 6.15 -4.35 -2.80
N ILE A 626 6.02 -4.19 -4.12
CA ILE A 626 6.21 -2.93 -4.84
C ILE A 626 4.83 -2.49 -5.36
N GLY A 627 4.29 -1.37 -4.85
CA GLY A 627 3.01 -0.81 -5.25
C GLY A 627 1.80 -1.36 -4.48
N GLN A 628 1.76 -1.14 -3.15
CA GLN A 628 0.77 -1.73 -2.24
C GLN A 628 -0.53 -0.92 -2.06
N ALA A 629 -0.48 0.41 -2.22
CA ALA A 629 -1.60 1.30 -1.84
C ALA A 629 -2.72 1.43 -2.89
N SER A 630 -3.73 2.28 -2.64
CA SER A 630 -4.87 2.51 -3.55
C SER A 630 -4.91 3.91 -4.19
N ALA A 631 -3.96 4.79 -3.88
CA ALA A 631 -3.90 6.15 -4.39
C ALA A 631 -3.29 6.19 -5.80
N LEU A 632 -4.13 6.19 -6.84
CA LEU A 632 -3.73 6.23 -8.26
C LEU A 632 -2.82 7.44 -8.60
N GLN A 633 -1.52 7.22 -8.47
CA GLN A 633 -0.44 8.07 -8.96
C GLN A 633 0.38 7.24 -9.96
N PRO A 634 0.73 7.76 -11.15
CA PRO A 634 1.76 7.14 -11.98
C PRO A 634 3.11 7.16 -11.22
N ASP A 635 3.97 6.19 -11.53
CA ASP A 635 5.35 6.09 -11.04
C ASP A 635 5.50 6.05 -9.50
N ALA A 636 4.50 5.50 -8.81
CA ALA A 636 4.38 5.56 -7.34
C ALA A 636 5.25 4.57 -6.55
N ALA A 637 5.79 3.51 -7.16
CA ALA A 637 6.61 2.53 -6.45
C ALA A 637 7.69 1.92 -7.35
N GLN A 638 8.96 2.13 -6.97
CA GLN A 638 10.10 1.58 -7.70
C GLN A 638 11.15 0.98 -6.76
N ILE A 639 11.71 -0.17 -7.14
CA ILE A 639 13.01 -0.63 -6.65
C ILE A 639 13.99 -0.59 -7.83
N VAL A 640 15.18 -0.01 -7.62
CA VAL A 640 16.28 0.06 -8.60
C VAL A 640 17.48 -0.70 -8.03
N VAL A 641 18.07 -1.59 -8.83
CA VAL A 641 19.23 -2.40 -8.43
C VAL A 641 20.35 -2.19 -9.44
N ASP A 642 21.38 -1.44 -9.05
CA ASP A 642 22.34 -0.80 -9.95
C ASP A 642 23.79 -0.96 -9.47
N ASN A 643 24.48 -2.00 -9.95
CA ASN A 643 25.72 -2.49 -9.33
C ASN A 643 27.01 -2.06 -10.06
N VAL A 644 27.03 -0.85 -10.64
CA VAL A 644 28.20 -0.29 -11.37
C VAL A 644 29.52 -0.51 -10.62
N GLY A 645 30.47 -1.16 -11.29
CA GLY A 645 31.88 -1.28 -10.84
C GLY A 645 32.13 -2.10 -9.57
N ALA A 646 31.09 -2.68 -8.95
CA ALA A 646 31.20 -3.41 -7.69
C ALA A 646 31.12 -4.94 -7.90
N ALA A 647 31.87 -5.70 -7.10
CA ALA A 647 31.74 -7.15 -7.10
C ALA A 647 30.34 -7.56 -6.59
N THR A 648 29.60 -8.32 -7.41
CA THR A 648 28.28 -8.84 -7.07
C THR A 648 28.31 -9.68 -5.79
N PRO A 649 27.40 -9.46 -4.83
CA PRO A 649 27.28 -10.31 -3.66
C PRO A 649 26.88 -11.74 -4.06
N ALA A 650 27.44 -12.75 -3.40
CA ALA A 650 27.23 -14.18 -3.73
C ALA A 650 25.78 -14.68 -3.58
N LEU A 651 24.85 -13.83 -3.12
CA LEU A 651 23.41 -14.11 -2.97
C LEU A 651 22.53 -12.97 -3.52
N GLY A 652 23.10 -12.09 -4.36
CA GLY A 652 22.42 -10.93 -4.96
C GLY A 652 22.52 -9.63 -4.15
N ASN A 653 22.27 -8.50 -4.82
CA ASN A 653 22.10 -7.18 -4.22
C ASN A 653 20.74 -7.07 -3.52
N LEU A 654 19.68 -7.62 -4.11
CA LEU A 654 18.39 -7.79 -3.46
C LEU A 654 18.10 -9.28 -3.31
N ARG A 655 17.86 -9.73 -2.08
CA ARG A 655 17.38 -11.08 -1.77
C ARG A 655 16.08 -11.00 -1.00
N VAL A 656 15.04 -11.68 -1.47
CA VAL A 656 13.68 -11.61 -0.93
C VAL A 656 13.06 -13.01 -0.90
N GLY A 657 12.22 -13.31 0.10
CA GLY A 657 11.45 -14.56 0.15
C GLY A 657 10.43 -14.63 -0.99
N GLN A 658 9.30 -13.96 -0.82
CA GLN A 658 8.27 -13.79 -1.87
C GLN A 658 8.30 -12.34 -2.37
N LEU A 659 8.23 -12.12 -3.68
CA LEU A 659 8.20 -10.79 -4.28
C LEU A 659 6.92 -10.57 -5.09
N THR A 660 6.16 -9.53 -4.74
CA THR A 660 5.02 -9.04 -5.51
C THR A 660 5.37 -7.69 -6.15
N VAL A 661 5.30 -7.61 -7.46
CA VAL A 661 5.54 -6.38 -8.24
C VAL A 661 4.23 -5.94 -8.88
N GLY A 662 3.68 -4.82 -8.43
CA GLY A 662 2.36 -4.34 -8.83
C GLY A 662 1.24 -5.07 -8.08
N ASP A 663 0.81 -4.52 -6.95
CA ASP A 663 -0.39 -4.95 -6.24
C ASP A 663 -1.54 -3.98 -6.52
N ALA A 664 -1.86 -3.08 -5.60
CA ALA A 664 -2.92 -2.08 -5.78
C ALA A 664 -2.44 -0.73 -6.36
N LEU A 665 -1.13 -0.53 -6.56
CA LEU A 665 -0.54 0.50 -7.43
C LEU A 665 0.36 -0.12 -8.50
N MET A 666 0.73 0.69 -9.51
CA MET A 666 1.81 0.34 -10.43
C MET A 666 3.14 0.15 -9.68
N GLY A 667 3.74 -1.04 -9.79
CA GLY A 667 5.04 -1.36 -9.21
C GLY A 667 6.09 -1.67 -10.27
N THR A 668 7.28 -1.08 -10.13
CA THR A 668 8.42 -1.33 -11.02
C THR A 668 9.61 -1.91 -10.26
N LEU A 669 10.17 -3.02 -10.75
CA LEU A 669 11.52 -3.48 -10.41
C LEU A 669 12.45 -3.21 -11.59
N ASP A 670 13.53 -2.49 -11.34
CA ASP A 670 14.56 -2.16 -12.32
C ASP A 670 15.91 -2.77 -11.92
N ILE A 671 16.64 -3.33 -12.87
CA ILE A 671 17.86 -4.11 -12.62
C ILE A 671 18.86 -3.84 -13.76
N GLN A 672 19.94 -3.12 -13.44
CA GLN A 672 20.88 -2.55 -14.41
C GLN A 672 22.35 -2.65 -13.97
N HIS A 673 23.28 -2.50 -14.91
CA HIS A 673 24.74 -2.47 -14.74
C HIS A 673 25.33 -3.57 -13.83
N GLY A 674 24.80 -4.78 -13.90
CA GLY A 674 25.25 -5.93 -13.11
C GLY A 674 24.53 -6.13 -11.78
N GLY A 675 23.39 -5.43 -11.56
CA GLY A 675 22.51 -5.69 -10.42
C GLY A 675 21.98 -7.13 -10.42
N VAL A 676 21.92 -7.76 -9.25
CA VAL A 676 21.39 -9.13 -9.11
C VAL A 676 20.26 -9.19 -8.08
N VAL A 677 19.14 -9.78 -8.49
CA VAL A 677 17.94 -9.99 -7.65
C VAL A 677 17.65 -11.48 -7.52
N ALA A 678 17.43 -11.94 -6.28
CA ALA A 678 17.12 -13.32 -5.94
C ALA A 678 15.80 -13.43 -5.16
N VAL A 679 14.79 -14.07 -5.77
CA VAL A 679 13.48 -14.36 -5.16
C VAL A 679 13.46 -15.83 -4.76
N LEU A 680 13.46 -16.11 -3.46
CA LEU A 680 13.73 -17.44 -2.89
C LEU A 680 12.51 -18.38 -2.88
N ASP A 681 11.31 -17.82 -2.92
CA ASP A 681 10.04 -18.54 -2.91
C ASP A 681 9.25 -18.27 -4.21
N LEU A 682 8.39 -17.26 -4.21
CA LEU A 682 7.44 -17.00 -5.31
C LEU A 682 7.62 -15.58 -5.87
N LEU A 683 7.64 -15.46 -7.20
CA LEU A 683 7.56 -14.17 -7.91
C LEU A 683 6.14 -13.98 -8.47
N GLN A 684 5.51 -12.84 -8.16
CA GLN A 684 4.19 -12.46 -8.63
C GLN A 684 4.24 -11.06 -9.26
N VAL A 685 3.62 -10.88 -10.44
CA VAL A 685 3.64 -9.61 -11.17
C VAL A 685 2.26 -9.26 -11.70
N GLY A 686 1.72 -8.11 -11.29
CA GLY A 686 0.36 -7.66 -11.60
C GLY A 686 -0.70 -8.47 -10.83
N LEU A 687 -0.87 -8.17 -9.54
CA LEU A 687 -1.81 -8.87 -8.66
C LEU A 687 -3.26 -8.40 -8.81
N GLN A 688 -3.46 -7.09 -8.98
CA GLN A 688 -4.77 -6.47 -9.20
C GLN A 688 -4.73 -5.59 -10.45
N ALA A 689 -5.91 -5.27 -11.00
CA ALA A 689 -6.03 -4.53 -12.26
C ALA A 689 -6.30 -3.05 -12.03
N HIS A 690 -5.53 -2.18 -12.69
CA HIS A 690 -5.77 -0.74 -12.67
C HIS A 690 -6.41 -0.27 -13.97
N ASN A 691 -7.23 0.79 -13.88
CA ASN A 691 -7.90 1.40 -15.04
C ASN A 691 -6.94 2.25 -15.91
N THR A 692 -5.66 1.87 -15.99
CA THR A 692 -4.62 2.61 -16.71
C THR A 692 -4.13 1.83 -17.94
N PRO A 693 -3.56 2.50 -18.97
CA PRO A 693 -3.01 1.82 -20.13
C PRO A 693 -1.63 1.19 -19.88
N LEU A 694 -0.94 1.56 -18.79
CA LEU A 694 0.34 0.99 -18.38
C LEU A 694 0.15 -0.41 -17.75
N GLY A 695 1.24 -1.15 -17.52
CA GLY A 695 1.20 -2.45 -16.84
C GLY A 695 1.12 -2.27 -15.33
N ASP A 696 0.39 -3.13 -14.62
CA ASP A 696 0.20 -3.02 -13.17
C ASP A 696 1.47 -3.42 -12.42
N GLY A 697 2.19 -4.43 -12.90
CA GLY A 697 3.55 -4.77 -12.46
C GLY A 697 4.52 -4.82 -13.64
N ARG A 698 5.70 -4.22 -13.50
CA ARG A 698 6.76 -4.24 -14.52
C ARG A 698 8.12 -4.62 -13.93
N ILE A 699 8.82 -5.52 -14.62
CA ILE A 699 10.21 -5.88 -14.34
C ILE A 699 11.08 -5.54 -15.54
N ILE A 700 12.19 -4.86 -15.30
CA ILE A 700 13.24 -4.56 -16.26
C ILE A 700 14.50 -5.32 -15.86
N THR A 701 15.24 -5.84 -16.84
CA THR A 701 16.54 -6.49 -16.64
C THR A 701 17.45 -6.12 -17.81
N GLU A 702 18.11 -4.97 -17.68
CA GLU A 702 19.04 -4.42 -18.66
C GLU A 702 20.46 -4.92 -18.36
N GLY A 703 21.16 -5.43 -19.37
CA GLY A 703 22.48 -6.04 -19.20
C GLY A 703 23.64 -5.05 -19.07
N ALA A 704 24.74 -5.36 -19.76
CA ALA A 704 26.01 -4.67 -19.66
C ALA A 704 26.42 -4.13 -21.03
N ASP A 705 26.34 -2.82 -21.21
CA ASP A 705 26.82 -2.12 -22.40
C ASP A 705 28.24 -1.55 -22.21
N GLY A 706 28.70 -1.37 -20.97
CA GLY A 706 30.05 -0.93 -20.65
C GLY A 706 31.10 -2.05 -20.60
N LEU A 707 32.30 -1.74 -21.08
CA LEU A 707 33.47 -2.62 -21.00
C LEU A 707 33.92 -2.87 -19.55
N GLY A 708 33.48 -3.99 -18.97
CA GLY A 708 33.83 -4.43 -17.61
C GLY A 708 32.65 -4.51 -16.64
N GLU A 709 31.45 -4.12 -17.08
CA GLU A 709 30.20 -4.38 -16.35
C GLU A 709 29.86 -5.89 -16.35
N GLN A 710 29.11 -6.32 -15.33
CA GLN A 710 28.56 -7.68 -15.27
C GLN A 710 27.14 -7.67 -15.83
N ALA A 711 26.68 -8.79 -16.40
CA ALA A 711 25.29 -8.90 -16.86
C ALA A 711 24.33 -8.92 -15.65
N SER A 712 23.38 -7.98 -15.62
CA SER A 712 22.33 -7.91 -14.61
C SER A 712 21.41 -9.13 -14.67
N SER A 713 20.88 -9.56 -13.52
CA SER A 713 20.09 -10.79 -13.46
C SER A 713 18.98 -10.81 -12.42
N LEU A 714 17.86 -11.45 -12.78
CA LEU A 714 16.79 -11.84 -11.87
C LEU A 714 16.70 -13.37 -11.83
N ILE A 715 16.74 -13.94 -10.62
CA ILE A 715 16.64 -15.37 -10.35
C ILE A 715 15.42 -15.62 -9.45
N ALA A 716 14.43 -16.36 -9.94
CA ALA A 716 13.34 -16.91 -9.15
C ALA A 716 13.61 -18.38 -8.85
N PHE A 717 13.71 -18.75 -7.57
CA PHE A 717 14.07 -20.11 -7.14
C PHE A 717 12.91 -21.12 -7.16
N LYS A 718 11.67 -20.65 -7.38
CA LYS A 718 10.52 -21.49 -7.76
C LYS A 718 9.76 -20.79 -8.90
N ASP A 719 8.45 -20.66 -8.78
CA ASP A 719 7.55 -20.20 -9.84
C ASP A 719 7.56 -18.67 -10.02
N ALA A 720 7.27 -18.24 -11.25
CA ALA A 720 7.06 -16.86 -11.62
C ALA A 720 5.71 -16.69 -12.33
N LEU A 721 4.81 -15.89 -11.74
CA LEU A 721 3.42 -15.78 -12.13
C LEU A 721 3.07 -14.34 -12.57
N PHE A 722 2.60 -14.16 -13.80
CA PHE A 722 2.31 -12.86 -14.39
C PHE A 722 0.83 -12.74 -14.76
N GLY A 723 0.16 -11.68 -14.29
CA GLY A 723 -1.27 -11.48 -14.46
C GLY A 723 -2.08 -12.40 -13.54
N MET A 724 -2.23 -12.01 -12.28
CA MET A 724 -2.89 -12.82 -11.23
C MET A 724 -4.35 -12.42 -10.95
N GLY A 725 -4.80 -11.27 -11.43
CA GLY A 725 -6.19 -10.80 -11.30
C GLY A 725 -6.88 -10.60 -12.66
N ASP A 726 -8.22 -10.60 -12.68
CA ASP A 726 -8.99 -10.22 -13.88
C ASP A 726 -8.65 -8.77 -14.28
N GLY A 727 -8.30 -8.57 -15.55
CA GLY A 727 -7.77 -7.31 -16.08
C GLY A 727 -6.29 -7.04 -15.80
N ALA A 728 -5.66 -7.74 -14.85
CA ALA A 728 -4.35 -7.38 -14.30
C ALA A 728 -3.20 -7.73 -15.26
N ARG A 729 -2.14 -6.92 -15.23
CA ARG A 729 -1.04 -6.91 -16.20
C ARG A 729 0.32 -7.05 -15.53
N GLY A 730 1.02 -8.15 -15.80
CA GLY A 730 2.43 -8.30 -15.46
C GLY A 730 3.32 -8.29 -16.70
N ASP A 731 4.40 -7.51 -16.68
CA ASP A 731 5.35 -7.38 -17.79
C ASP A 731 6.81 -7.64 -17.33
N TRP A 732 7.59 -8.38 -18.11
CA TRP A 732 9.04 -8.56 -17.91
C TRP A 732 9.81 -8.31 -19.21
N GLN A 733 10.77 -7.38 -19.15
CA GLN A 733 11.62 -6.99 -20.27
C GLN A 733 13.09 -7.29 -19.94
N ILE A 734 13.72 -8.13 -20.75
CA ILE A 734 15.13 -8.53 -20.62
C ILE A 734 15.87 -8.09 -21.88
N PHE A 735 16.82 -7.17 -21.76
CA PHE A 735 17.57 -6.63 -22.91
C PHE A 735 19.01 -6.24 -22.58
N GLY A 736 19.78 -5.75 -23.56
CA GLY A 736 21.17 -5.32 -23.35
C GLY A 736 22.13 -6.44 -22.90
N GLY A 737 21.79 -7.71 -23.10
CA GLY A 737 22.54 -8.86 -22.55
C GLY A 737 22.15 -9.27 -21.13
N GLY A 738 21.05 -8.76 -20.59
CA GLY A 738 20.51 -9.16 -19.27
C GLY A 738 20.08 -10.64 -19.22
N ALA A 739 20.02 -11.21 -18.01
CA ALA A 739 19.79 -12.64 -17.81
C ALA A 739 18.70 -12.94 -16.77
N GLY A 740 17.57 -13.51 -17.21
CA GLY A 740 16.57 -14.09 -16.31
C GLY A 740 16.80 -15.59 -16.05
N SER A 741 16.41 -16.05 -14.86
CA SER A 741 16.29 -17.48 -14.53
C SER A 741 15.06 -17.73 -13.66
N VAL A 742 14.30 -18.79 -13.98
CA VAL A 742 13.15 -19.27 -13.21
C VAL A 742 13.32 -20.78 -13.00
N LEU A 743 13.53 -21.22 -11.76
CA LEU A 743 13.82 -22.62 -11.47
C LEU A 743 12.54 -23.49 -11.43
N GLY A 744 11.38 -22.88 -11.17
CA GLY A 744 10.06 -23.52 -11.24
C GLY A 744 9.29 -23.19 -12.53
N ASP A 745 7.96 -23.13 -12.43
CA ASP A 745 7.07 -22.83 -13.55
C ASP A 745 7.04 -21.32 -13.88
N LEU A 746 6.99 -20.99 -15.18
CA LEU A 746 6.71 -19.63 -15.66
C LEU A 746 5.29 -19.59 -16.24
N ASN A 747 4.36 -18.89 -15.59
CA ASN A 747 2.97 -18.77 -16.03
C ASN A 747 2.67 -17.31 -16.46
N LEU A 748 2.38 -17.11 -17.75
CA LEU A 748 2.00 -15.81 -18.31
C LEU A 748 0.49 -15.77 -18.61
N GLY A 749 -0.21 -14.80 -18.02
CA GLY A 749 -1.67 -14.78 -17.98
C GLY A 749 -2.17 -15.87 -17.04
N HIS A 750 -1.77 -15.81 -15.77
CA HIS A 750 -2.05 -16.86 -14.78
C HIS A 750 -3.54 -16.97 -14.45
N THR A 751 -4.27 -15.86 -14.36
CA THR A 751 -5.71 -15.85 -14.04
C THR A 751 -6.56 -15.48 -15.26
N ALA A 752 -7.80 -15.97 -15.34
CA ALA A 752 -8.75 -15.59 -16.39
C ALA A 752 -8.90 -14.05 -16.48
N GLY A 753 -8.96 -13.52 -17.70
CA GLY A 753 -9.07 -12.07 -17.97
C GLY A 753 -7.77 -11.26 -17.79
N SER A 754 -6.74 -11.81 -17.14
CA SER A 754 -5.43 -11.18 -16.98
C SER A 754 -4.61 -11.11 -18.28
N ARG A 755 -3.47 -10.40 -18.22
CA ARG A 755 -2.40 -10.42 -19.22
C ARG A 755 -1.03 -10.59 -18.57
N GLY A 756 -0.23 -11.56 -19.03
CA GLY A 756 1.21 -11.62 -18.80
C GLY A 756 2.00 -11.37 -20.09
N THR A 757 3.01 -10.51 -20.05
CA THR A 757 3.91 -10.25 -21.18
C THR A 757 5.38 -10.48 -20.80
N LEU A 758 6.13 -11.09 -21.72
CA LEU A 758 7.56 -11.31 -21.64
C LEU A 758 8.22 -10.85 -22.95
N SER A 759 9.28 -10.07 -22.84
CA SER A 759 10.13 -9.68 -23.98
C SER A 759 11.59 -9.98 -23.66
N VAL A 760 12.24 -10.80 -24.49
CA VAL A 760 13.68 -11.08 -24.44
C VAL A 760 14.29 -10.56 -25.74
N SER A 761 15.18 -9.56 -25.64
CA SER A 761 15.56 -8.71 -26.77
C SER A 761 17.05 -8.44 -26.86
N GLY A 762 17.65 -8.70 -28.02
CA GLY A 762 18.98 -8.18 -28.36
C GLY A 762 20.18 -8.99 -27.84
N ILE A 763 21.34 -8.37 -28.04
CA ILE A 763 22.67 -8.81 -27.60
C ILE A 763 23.38 -7.55 -27.09
N SER A 764 24.08 -7.64 -25.96
CA SER A 764 24.97 -6.58 -25.43
C SER A 764 26.01 -6.13 -26.46
N LEU A 765 26.57 -4.93 -26.27
CA LEU A 765 27.75 -4.47 -27.02
C LEU A 765 28.97 -5.39 -26.87
N LEU A 766 29.00 -6.25 -25.85
CA LEU A 766 30.05 -7.26 -25.60
C LEU A 766 29.78 -8.64 -26.24
N GLY A 767 28.66 -8.81 -26.96
CA GLY A 767 28.29 -10.07 -27.63
C GLY A 767 27.58 -11.11 -26.76
N GLY A 768 27.33 -10.80 -25.49
CA GLY A 768 26.47 -11.61 -24.61
C GLY A 768 24.99 -11.44 -24.98
N ARG A 769 24.31 -12.54 -25.32
CA ARG A 769 22.89 -12.56 -25.69
C ARG A 769 22.01 -12.24 -24.48
N SER A 770 20.96 -11.44 -24.65
CA SER A 770 19.88 -11.34 -23.65
C SER A 770 19.22 -12.71 -23.52
N LYS A 771 19.06 -13.23 -22.30
CA LYS A 771 18.58 -14.60 -22.08
C LYS A 771 17.52 -14.74 -20.98
N LEU A 772 16.67 -15.76 -21.12
CA LEU A 772 15.86 -16.32 -20.03
C LEU A 772 15.96 -17.85 -20.04
N GLU A 773 16.18 -18.44 -18.88
CA GLU A 773 16.25 -19.90 -18.67
C GLU A 773 15.18 -20.34 -17.66
N VAL A 774 14.30 -21.26 -18.05
CA VAL A 774 13.18 -21.75 -17.23
C VAL A 774 13.23 -23.27 -17.06
N GLY A 775 13.23 -23.75 -15.81
CA GLY A 775 13.21 -25.17 -15.49
C GLY A 775 14.52 -25.88 -15.82
N THR A 776 15.68 -25.33 -15.42
CA THR A 776 16.98 -25.91 -15.77
C THR A 776 17.31 -27.22 -15.04
N ASP A 777 16.59 -27.55 -13.97
CA ASP A 777 16.67 -28.83 -13.29
C ASP A 777 15.83 -29.91 -14.01
N ALA A 778 16.10 -31.19 -13.73
CA ALA A 778 15.60 -32.33 -14.52
C ALA A 778 14.11 -32.71 -14.28
N GLY A 779 13.25 -31.73 -13.96
CA GLY A 779 11.88 -31.95 -13.49
C GLY A 779 10.80 -31.86 -14.57
N THR A 780 9.67 -31.25 -14.21
CA THR A 780 8.42 -31.15 -15.00
C THR A 780 8.00 -29.71 -15.29
N GLU A 781 8.92 -28.78 -15.12
CA GLU A 781 8.70 -27.34 -15.16
C GLU A 781 8.29 -26.89 -16.57
N THR A 782 7.40 -25.90 -16.64
CA THR A 782 6.72 -25.52 -17.89
C THR A 782 6.61 -24.00 -18.04
N CYS A 783 7.04 -23.50 -19.19
CA CYS A 783 6.66 -22.18 -19.69
C CYS A 783 5.21 -22.24 -20.23
N ARG A 784 4.23 -21.72 -19.48
CA ARG A 784 2.82 -21.66 -19.88
C ARG A 784 2.47 -20.27 -20.36
N VAL A 785 2.28 -20.13 -21.67
CA VAL A 785 1.94 -18.87 -22.33
C VAL A 785 0.43 -18.86 -22.58
N GLY A 786 -0.29 -18.05 -21.81
CA GLY A 786 -1.75 -18.04 -21.76
C GLY A 786 -2.25 -19.23 -20.96
N PHE A 787 -2.14 -19.15 -19.62
CA PHE A 787 -2.56 -20.25 -18.75
C PHE A 787 -4.09 -20.29 -18.60
N ASP A 788 -4.67 -19.34 -17.88
CA ASP A 788 -6.12 -19.05 -17.88
C ASP A 788 -6.45 -17.72 -18.58
N GLY A 789 -5.51 -16.78 -18.57
CA GLY A 789 -5.62 -15.45 -19.18
C GLY A 789 -4.92 -15.35 -20.54
N ARG A 790 -4.45 -14.15 -20.87
CA ARG A 790 -3.65 -13.88 -22.07
C ARG A 790 -2.16 -13.88 -21.74
N GLY A 791 -1.38 -14.78 -22.33
CA GLY A 791 0.08 -14.73 -22.25
C GLY A 791 0.68 -14.34 -23.59
N SER A 792 1.72 -13.51 -23.57
CA SER A 792 2.52 -13.26 -24.77
C SER A 792 4.02 -13.25 -24.50
N VAL A 793 4.76 -13.83 -25.43
CA VAL A 793 6.24 -13.89 -25.40
C VAL A 793 6.79 -13.35 -26.71
N ILE A 794 7.80 -12.49 -26.63
CA ILE A 794 8.52 -11.94 -27.77
C ILE A 794 10.02 -12.26 -27.59
N VAL A 795 10.64 -12.90 -28.58
CA VAL A 795 12.09 -13.19 -28.61
C VAL A 795 12.69 -12.60 -29.88
N LEU A 796 13.52 -11.55 -29.76
CA LEU A 796 14.03 -10.81 -30.93
C LEU A 796 15.49 -10.35 -30.79
N GLY A 797 16.07 -9.87 -31.89
CA GLY A 797 17.40 -9.24 -31.92
C GLY A 797 18.59 -10.15 -31.59
N GLY A 798 18.43 -11.47 -31.69
CA GLY A 798 19.45 -12.45 -31.31
C GLY A 798 19.32 -13.00 -29.87
N ALA A 799 18.29 -12.63 -29.13
CA ALA A 799 18.01 -13.16 -27.79
C ALA A 799 17.81 -14.68 -27.73
N LEU A 800 17.90 -15.26 -26.52
CA LEU A 800 17.68 -16.68 -26.23
C LEU A 800 16.58 -16.86 -25.16
N LEU A 801 15.56 -17.67 -25.45
CA LEU A 801 14.63 -18.19 -24.45
C LEU A 801 14.78 -19.70 -24.38
N THR A 802 15.10 -20.23 -23.20
CA THR A 802 15.22 -21.67 -22.94
C THR A 802 14.15 -22.10 -21.92
N CYS A 803 13.38 -23.13 -22.25
CA CYS A 803 12.38 -23.74 -21.37
C CYS A 803 12.57 -25.27 -21.30
N ASN A 804 12.25 -25.91 -20.17
CA ASN A 804 12.18 -27.37 -20.08
C ASN A 804 11.04 -27.92 -20.96
N ASN A 805 9.80 -27.51 -20.64
CA ASN A 805 8.61 -27.71 -21.46
C ASN A 805 7.97 -26.35 -21.78
N MET A 806 7.21 -26.24 -22.87
CA MET A 806 6.41 -25.05 -23.18
C MET A 806 5.02 -25.45 -23.67
N ASN A 807 3.99 -24.77 -23.17
CA ASN A 807 2.63 -24.87 -23.68
C ASN A 807 2.08 -23.48 -24.00
N ILE A 808 1.55 -23.32 -25.21
CA ILE A 808 0.99 -22.07 -25.75
C ILE A 808 -0.53 -22.27 -25.89
N GLY A 809 -1.31 -21.62 -25.03
CA GLY A 809 -2.72 -21.95 -24.78
C GLY A 809 -2.85 -23.10 -23.78
N GLY A 810 -3.17 -22.76 -22.53
CA GLY A 810 -3.22 -23.67 -21.38
C GLY A 810 -4.59 -24.32 -21.17
N ASN A 811 -5.52 -23.51 -20.67
CA ASN A 811 -6.87 -23.89 -20.24
C ASN A 811 -7.97 -23.18 -21.06
N LEU A 812 -9.22 -23.61 -20.90
CA LEU A 812 -10.38 -23.12 -21.66
C LEU A 812 -10.61 -21.61 -21.47
N GLY A 813 -10.53 -20.85 -22.57
CA GLY A 813 -10.73 -19.39 -22.58
C GLY A 813 -9.43 -18.56 -22.56
N SER A 814 -8.28 -19.21 -22.34
CA SER A 814 -6.96 -18.59 -22.45
C SER A 814 -6.59 -18.22 -23.90
N LEU A 815 -5.54 -17.41 -24.04
CA LEU A 815 -4.89 -17.13 -25.33
C LEU A 815 -3.38 -17.04 -25.12
N GLY A 816 -2.62 -17.91 -25.80
CA GLY A 816 -1.16 -17.84 -25.82
C GLY A 816 -0.63 -17.37 -27.18
N ASP A 817 0.19 -16.32 -27.19
CA ASP A 817 0.82 -15.79 -28.41
C ASP A 817 2.35 -15.64 -28.25
N VAL A 818 3.13 -16.48 -28.92
CA VAL A 818 4.60 -16.43 -28.94
C VAL A 818 5.11 -15.92 -30.30
N THR A 819 6.05 -14.98 -30.30
CA THR A 819 6.70 -14.46 -31.51
C THR A 819 8.22 -14.59 -31.41
N VAL A 820 8.87 -15.18 -32.43
CA VAL A 820 10.33 -15.29 -32.54
C VAL A 820 10.80 -14.61 -33.83
N THR A 821 11.51 -13.49 -33.69
CA THR A 821 11.91 -12.63 -34.83
C THR A 821 13.43 -12.64 -35.01
N GLY A 822 13.92 -13.32 -36.04
CA GLY A 822 15.34 -13.66 -36.24
C GLY A 822 16.27 -12.53 -36.71
N GLN A 823 15.86 -11.26 -36.64
CA GLN A 823 16.60 -10.16 -37.27
C GLN A 823 18.00 -9.95 -36.63
N THR A 824 19.03 -9.87 -37.47
CA THR A 824 20.42 -10.19 -37.12
C THR A 824 21.32 -8.98 -36.84
N SER A 825 21.15 -8.34 -35.68
CA SER A 825 22.20 -7.49 -35.10
C SER A 825 23.39 -8.34 -34.61
N GLY A 826 24.26 -8.75 -35.53
CA GLY A 826 25.46 -9.56 -35.24
C GLY A 826 25.44 -11.01 -35.76
N GLY A 827 24.46 -11.39 -36.58
CA GLY A 827 24.43 -12.70 -37.26
C GLY A 827 23.95 -13.90 -36.43
N THR A 828 23.84 -13.79 -35.10
CA THR A 828 23.17 -14.78 -34.26
C THR A 828 21.65 -14.64 -34.39
N PRO A 829 20.89 -15.70 -34.75
CA PRO A 829 19.44 -15.63 -34.83
C PRO A 829 18.81 -15.68 -33.43
N SER A 830 17.67 -15.01 -33.26
CA SER A 830 16.80 -15.15 -32.08
C SER A 830 16.34 -16.61 -31.95
N THR A 831 16.48 -17.19 -30.76
CA THR A 831 16.25 -18.63 -30.53
C THR A 831 15.25 -18.87 -29.40
N LEU A 832 14.23 -19.68 -29.68
CA LEU A 832 13.43 -20.37 -28.65
C LEU A 832 13.91 -21.83 -28.59
N GLN A 833 14.45 -22.24 -27.44
CA GLN A 833 14.89 -23.60 -27.18
C GLN A 833 13.97 -24.26 -26.13
N VAL A 834 13.40 -25.42 -26.45
CA VAL A 834 12.53 -26.17 -25.55
C VAL A 834 13.10 -27.58 -25.37
N ALA A 835 13.60 -27.91 -24.18
CA ALA A 835 14.41 -29.11 -23.97
C ALA A 835 13.64 -30.43 -24.17
N ARG A 836 12.31 -30.40 -24.01
CA ARG A 836 11.43 -31.57 -24.09
C ARG A 836 10.27 -31.34 -25.05
N ALA A 837 9.12 -30.86 -24.57
CA ALA A 837 7.90 -30.72 -25.36
C ALA A 837 7.48 -29.27 -25.55
N LEU A 838 7.22 -28.89 -26.81
CA LEU A 838 6.56 -27.63 -27.20
C LEU A 838 5.16 -27.94 -27.74
N CYS A 839 4.14 -27.57 -26.99
CA CYS A 839 2.75 -27.71 -27.40
C CYS A 839 2.14 -26.36 -27.80
N VAL A 840 1.43 -26.36 -28.93
CA VAL A 840 0.68 -25.20 -29.45
C VAL A 840 -0.80 -25.57 -29.50
N GLY A 841 -1.63 -24.87 -28.75
CA GLY A 841 -3.09 -25.01 -28.74
C GLY A 841 -3.65 -26.14 -27.86
N GLY A 842 -2.97 -26.49 -26.76
CA GLY A 842 -3.41 -27.51 -25.80
C GLY A 842 -3.33 -28.95 -26.32
N SER A 843 -2.32 -29.69 -25.87
CA SER A 843 -2.06 -31.08 -26.28
C SER A 843 -1.80 -32.00 -25.08
N PRO A 844 -2.28 -33.27 -25.10
CA PRO A 844 -2.00 -34.25 -24.04
C PRO A 844 -0.50 -34.53 -23.84
N LEU A 845 0.33 -34.27 -24.87
CA LEU A 845 1.79 -34.39 -24.79
C LEU A 845 2.41 -33.39 -23.78
N CYS A 846 1.74 -32.27 -23.50
CA CYS A 846 2.09 -31.33 -22.43
C CYS A 846 1.01 -31.29 -21.33
N GLY A 847 0.25 -32.38 -21.15
CA GLY A 847 -0.71 -32.54 -20.06
C GLY A 847 -2.06 -31.82 -20.20
N SER A 848 -2.29 -30.99 -21.23
CA SER A 848 -3.59 -30.35 -21.45
C SER A 848 -4.52 -31.25 -22.28
N SER A 849 -5.74 -31.48 -21.79
CA SER A 849 -6.76 -32.30 -22.47
C SER A 849 -7.80 -31.48 -23.25
N THR A 850 -7.64 -30.16 -23.32
CA THR A 850 -8.60 -29.23 -23.95
C THR A 850 -7.97 -28.48 -25.12
N THR A 851 -8.73 -28.29 -26.21
CA THR A 851 -8.27 -27.61 -27.44
C THR A 851 -8.19 -26.09 -27.27
N VAL A 852 -7.03 -25.64 -26.81
CA VAL A 852 -6.55 -24.26 -26.60
C VAL A 852 -6.46 -23.37 -27.87
N PRO A 853 -6.88 -22.08 -27.92
CA PRO A 853 -6.27 -21.13 -28.86
C PRO A 853 -4.80 -20.86 -28.51
N GLY A 854 -3.88 -21.17 -29.42
CA GLY A 854 -2.45 -20.89 -29.24
C GLY A 854 -1.74 -20.56 -30.56
N THR A 855 -0.91 -19.52 -30.56
CA THR A 855 -0.19 -19.04 -31.74
C THR A 855 1.32 -19.05 -31.49
N LEU A 856 2.08 -19.64 -32.40
CA LEU A 856 3.53 -19.46 -32.51
C LEU A 856 3.86 -18.82 -33.87
N THR A 857 4.38 -17.60 -33.85
CA THR A 857 4.72 -16.84 -35.06
C THR A 857 6.23 -16.71 -35.20
N LEU A 858 6.77 -17.14 -36.34
CA LEU A 858 8.18 -16.96 -36.70
C LEU A 858 8.30 -15.83 -37.72
N GLN A 859 9.31 -14.97 -37.57
CA GLN A 859 9.53 -13.85 -38.47
C GLN A 859 11.01 -13.69 -38.78
N ASN A 860 11.34 -13.21 -39.98
CA ASN A 860 12.70 -12.80 -40.37
C ASN A 860 13.77 -13.87 -40.07
N GLY A 861 13.45 -15.16 -40.23
CA GLY A 861 14.39 -16.25 -39.94
C GLY A 861 14.51 -16.63 -38.46
N GLY A 862 13.48 -16.39 -37.64
CA GLY A 862 13.43 -16.84 -36.25
C GLY A 862 13.59 -18.37 -36.13
N LEU A 863 14.33 -18.82 -35.12
CA LEU A 863 14.67 -20.22 -34.90
C LEU A 863 13.99 -20.78 -33.67
N VAL A 864 13.34 -21.94 -33.81
CA VAL A 864 12.86 -22.78 -32.70
C VAL A 864 13.61 -24.10 -32.72
N GLN A 865 14.08 -24.55 -31.56
CA GLN A 865 14.72 -25.86 -31.37
C GLN A 865 14.00 -26.62 -30.26
N VAL A 866 13.56 -27.84 -30.53
CA VAL A 866 12.81 -28.68 -29.57
C VAL A 866 13.10 -30.16 -29.79
N ASP A 867 12.92 -31.00 -28.77
CA ASP A 867 12.86 -32.44 -28.98
C ASP A 867 11.52 -32.85 -29.63
N SER A 868 10.40 -32.62 -28.93
CA SER A 868 9.06 -32.99 -29.38
C SER A 868 8.14 -31.77 -29.62
N LEU A 869 7.67 -31.56 -30.86
CA LEU A 869 6.69 -30.54 -31.23
C LEU A 869 5.27 -31.14 -31.35
N ALA A 870 4.27 -30.46 -30.79
CA ALA A 870 2.86 -30.81 -30.95
C ALA A 870 1.99 -29.59 -31.28
N VAL A 871 1.46 -29.52 -32.50
CA VAL A 871 0.47 -28.51 -32.90
C VAL A 871 -0.92 -29.14 -32.83
N ALA A 872 -1.70 -28.84 -31.80
CA ALA A 872 -3.04 -29.37 -31.57
C ALA A 872 -4.10 -28.70 -32.48
N ALA A 873 -5.33 -29.22 -32.50
CA ALA A 873 -6.40 -28.80 -33.42
C ALA A 873 -6.87 -27.33 -33.29
N SER A 874 -6.37 -26.56 -32.32
CA SER A 874 -6.59 -25.12 -32.20
C SER A 874 -5.28 -24.32 -32.04
N GLY A 875 -4.14 -25.00 -32.27
CA GLY A 875 -2.82 -24.40 -32.38
C GLY A 875 -2.52 -23.93 -33.80
N ARG A 876 -1.76 -22.85 -33.91
CA ARG A 876 -1.40 -22.18 -35.17
C ARG A 876 0.10 -21.86 -35.19
N LEU A 877 0.80 -22.31 -36.23
CA LEU A 877 2.22 -22.06 -36.46
C LEU A 877 2.38 -21.20 -37.73
N LEU A 878 2.79 -19.94 -37.58
CA LEU A 878 2.64 -18.89 -38.60
C LEU A 878 3.96 -18.21 -39.00
N GLY A 879 4.02 -17.68 -40.22
CA GLY A 879 5.07 -16.76 -40.67
C GLY A 879 6.25 -17.41 -41.40
N GLN A 880 7.47 -16.93 -41.18
CA GLN A 880 8.68 -17.30 -41.93
C GLN A 880 9.89 -17.47 -40.98
N GLY A 881 10.35 -18.71 -40.84
CA GLY A 881 11.43 -19.11 -39.93
C GLY A 881 11.69 -20.61 -39.98
N LYS A 882 12.40 -21.14 -38.97
CA LYS A 882 12.77 -22.56 -38.90
C LYS A 882 12.37 -23.18 -37.56
N VAL A 883 11.83 -24.40 -37.60
CA VAL A 883 11.70 -25.29 -36.43
C VAL A 883 12.57 -26.52 -36.63
N GLU A 884 13.40 -26.80 -35.65
CA GLU A 884 14.20 -28.03 -35.53
C GLU A 884 13.58 -28.91 -34.45
N ALA A 885 12.99 -30.04 -34.83
CA ALA A 885 12.26 -30.94 -33.94
C ALA A 885 12.67 -32.40 -34.19
N ALA A 886 13.00 -33.16 -33.15
CA ALA A 886 13.29 -34.60 -33.29
C ALA A 886 12.02 -35.44 -33.56
N PHE A 887 10.88 -35.01 -33.01
CA PHE A 887 9.56 -35.61 -33.21
C PHE A 887 8.49 -34.54 -33.43
N MET A 888 7.50 -34.80 -34.30
CA MET A 888 6.45 -33.84 -34.65
C MET A 888 5.07 -34.50 -34.77
N VAL A 889 4.07 -33.90 -34.13
CA VAL A 889 2.64 -34.23 -34.29
C VAL A 889 1.87 -32.99 -34.72
N ILE A 890 1.16 -33.05 -35.84
CA ILE A 890 0.44 -31.91 -36.42
C ILE A 890 -1.04 -32.28 -36.62
N ALA A 891 -1.88 -31.59 -35.86
CA ALA A 891 -3.35 -31.64 -35.91
C ALA A 891 -3.99 -30.25 -36.07
N GLY A 892 -3.20 -29.17 -36.00
CA GLY A 892 -3.64 -27.77 -36.21
C GLY A 892 -3.11 -27.13 -37.49
N GLU A 893 -3.08 -25.81 -37.50
CA GLU A 893 -2.68 -24.99 -38.65
C GLU A 893 -1.16 -24.77 -38.68
N VAL A 894 -0.54 -24.99 -39.84
CA VAL A 894 0.85 -24.61 -40.12
C VAL A 894 0.87 -23.84 -41.45
N ALA A 895 1.37 -22.60 -41.41
CA ALA A 895 1.44 -21.74 -42.59
C ALA A 895 2.61 -22.12 -43.52
N PRO A 896 2.45 -21.94 -44.84
CA PRO A 896 3.56 -22.08 -45.79
C PRO A 896 4.66 -21.04 -45.53
N GLY A 897 5.92 -21.42 -45.78
CA GLY A 897 7.10 -20.58 -45.54
C GLY A 897 7.87 -20.86 -44.24
N ILE A 898 7.46 -21.88 -43.47
CA ILE A 898 8.16 -22.33 -42.25
C ILE A 898 8.95 -23.61 -42.54
N GLY A 899 10.27 -23.58 -42.40
CA GLY A 899 11.09 -24.79 -42.57
C GLY A 899 11.00 -25.71 -41.36
N LEU A 900 10.47 -26.93 -41.53
CA LEU A 900 10.43 -27.94 -40.48
C LEU A 900 11.51 -29.00 -40.74
N SER A 901 12.35 -29.32 -39.75
CA SER A 901 13.48 -30.23 -39.95
C SER A 901 13.84 -31.04 -38.70
N PRO A 902 14.46 -32.22 -38.83
CA PRO A 902 14.99 -32.97 -37.70
C PRO A 902 16.03 -32.18 -36.92
N GLN A 903 16.09 -32.39 -35.60
CA GLN A 903 17.30 -32.13 -34.83
C GLN A 903 18.41 -33.09 -35.29
N THR A 904 19.24 -32.67 -36.24
CA THR A 904 20.51 -33.35 -36.54
C THR A 904 21.55 -32.94 -35.50
N SER A 905 22.02 -33.88 -34.70
CA SER A 905 22.99 -33.63 -33.64
C SER A 905 24.31 -33.05 -34.18
N ALA A 906 24.72 -31.91 -33.62
CA ALA A 906 25.96 -31.17 -33.86
C ALA A 906 26.05 -30.31 -35.16
N ALA A 907 25.91 -28.99 -34.94
CA ALA A 907 26.74 -27.95 -35.53
C ALA A 907 26.90 -27.87 -37.07
N GLY A 908 25.92 -27.23 -37.72
CA GLY A 908 26.24 -26.24 -38.76
C GLY A 908 25.31 -26.19 -39.96
N GLN A 909 24.66 -25.04 -40.16
CA GLN A 909 24.41 -24.47 -41.48
C GLN A 909 24.04 -22.98 -41.39
N ALA A 910 24.76 -22.14 -42.13
CA ALA A 910 24.30 -20.81 -42.51
C ALA A 910 23.94 -20.88 -44.00
N GLY A 911 22.72 -20.52 -44.37
CA GLY A 911 22.21 -20.71 -45.73
C GLY A 911 20.80 -20.18 -45.90
N LEU A 912 20.65 -18.85 -45.96
CA LEU A 912 19.41 -18.22 -46.39
C LEU A 912 19.34 -18.25 -47.92
N ALA A 913 18.24 -18.77 -48.47
CA ALA A 913 17.95 -18.79 -49.91
C ALA A 913 16.57 -18.16 -50.18
N ALA A 914 16.39 -17.66 -51.41
CA ALA A 914 15.31 -16.73 -51.75
C ALA A 914 13.90 -17.36 -51.80
N VAL A 915 12.89 -16.51 -51.56
CA VAL A 915 11.48 -16.84 -51.74
C VAL A 915 11.15 -17.01 -53.23
N ALA A 916 10.54 -18.14 -53.56
CA ALA A 916 9.79 -18.46 -54.78
C ALA A 916 8.43 -19.09 -54.32
N PRO A 917 7.59 -19.76 -55.15
CA PRO A 917 6.33 -20.33 -54.66
C PRO A 917 6.54 -21.25 -53.45
N ALA A 918 5.63 -21.20 -52.48
CA ALA A 918 5.94 -21.52 -51.09
C ALA A 918 5.92 -23.03 -50.78
N THR A 919 7.00 -23.72 -51.13
CA THR A 919 7.23 -25.10 -50.69
C THR A 919 7.52 -25.17 -49.19
N LEU A 920 6.61 -25.79 -48.44
CA LEU A 920 6.78 -26.20 -47.05
C LEU A 920 7.56 -27.52 -47.01
N THR A 921 8.89 -27.45 -46.96
CA THR A 921 9.74 -28.64 -46.77
C THR A 921 9.73 -29.06 -45.29
N ILE A 922 9.45 -30.35 -45.06
CA ILE A 922 9.31 -30.98 -43.74
C ILE A 922 10.21 -32.23 -43.72
N SER A 923 11.47 -32.07 -43.31
CA SER A 923 12.50 -33.10 -43.52
C SER A 923 12.47 -34.31 -42.55
N ALA A 924 11.31 -34.69 -42.04
CA ALA A 924 11.16 -35.68 -40.97
C ALA A 924 10.03 -36.68 -41.24
N THR A 925 10.00 -37.77 -40.46
CA THR A 925 8.83 -38.66 -40.35
C THR A 925 7.66 -37.90 -39.74
N VAL A 926 6.47 -37.92 -40.37
CA VAL A 926 5.29 -37.18 -39.89
C VAL A 926 4.01 -38.01 -39.94
N GLU A 927 3.22 -37.90 -38.88
CA GLU A 927 1.83 -38.38 -38.84
C GLU A 927 0.86 -37.19 -38.80
N ILE A 928 0.07 -37.04 -39.86
CA ILE A 928 -1.05 -36.09 -39.96
C ILE A 928 -2.28 -36.78 -39.37
N SER A 929 -2.89 -36.19 -38.35
CA SER A 929 -4.03 -36.83 -37.66
C SER A 929 -5.32 -36.81 -38.49
N ASP A 930 -6.28 -37.68 -38.13
CA ASP A 930 -7.64 -37.70 -38.69
C ASP A 930 -8.45 -36.41 -38.42
N THR A 931 -7.91 -35.47 -37.63
CA THR A 931 -8.50 -34.17 -37.31
C THR A 931 -7.73 -32.97 -37.88
N ALA A 932 -6.58 -33.19 -38.50
CA ALA A 932 -5.73 -32.13 -39.04
C ALA A 932 -6.41 -31.37 -40.18
N ILE A 933 -6.03 -30.09 -40.38
CA ILE A 933 -6.45 -29.29 -41.53
C ILE A 933 -5.21 -28.70 -42.21
N ILE A 934 -4.87 -29.21 -43.39
CA ILE A 934 -3.90 -28.59 -44.29
C ILE A 934 -4.66 -27.64 -45.22
N SER A 935 -4.20 -26.39 -45.33
CA SER A 935 -4.72 -25.39 -46.27
C SER A 935 -3.62 -25.04 -47.27
N LEU A 936 -3.95 -25.00 -48.56
CA LEU A 936 -3.04 -24.65 -49.65
C LEU A 936 -3.74 -23.67 -50.60
N ASP A 937 -3.06 -22.57 -50.92
CA ASP A 937 -3.57 -21.54 -51.82
C ASP A 937 -3.07 -21.78 -53.26
N ILE A 938 -3.94 -21.53 -54.24
CA ILE A 938 -3.75 -21.87 -55.64
C ILE A 938 -4.10 -20.66 -56.51
N HIS A 939 -3.10 -20.07 -57.16
CA HIS A 939 -3.22 -18.80 -57.89
C HIS A 939 -3.03 -18.96 -59.41
N ALA A 940 -2.27 -19.97 -59.85
CA ALA A 940 -2.07 -20.35 -61.25
C ALA A 940 -1.63 -21.82 -61.37
N PRO A 941 -1.62 -22.42 -62.58
CA PRO A 941 -1.14 -23.80 -62.79
C PRO A 941 0.34 -24.03 -62.44
N ASP A 942 1.12 -22.96 -62.30
CA ASP A 942 2.53 -22.93 -61.91
C ASP A 942 2.79 -22.14 -60.61
N SER A 943 1.74 -21.62 -59.95
CA SER A 943 1.81 -20.81 -58.73
C SER A 943 0.78 -21.30 -57.70
N TYR A 944 1.19 -22.27 -56.90
CA TYR A 944 0.41 -22.88 -55.83
C TYR A 944 1.33 -23.41 -54.71
N ASP A 945 0.80 -23.51 -53.49
CA ASP A 945 1.56 -24.02 -52.34
C ASP A 945 1.85 -25.52 -52.48
N GLN A 946 3.04 -25.93 -52.03
CA GLN A 946 3.49 -27.33 -52.06
C GLN A 946 4.04 -27.74 -50.68
N ILE A 947 4.00 -29.04 -50.36
CA ILE A 947 4.62 -29.62 -49.16
C ILE A 947 5.58 -30.72 -49.60
N GLU A 948 6.78 -30.79 -49.01
CA GLU A 948 7.80 -31.77 -49.37
C GLU A 948 8.36 -32.47 -48.13
N PHE A 949 8.02 -33.75 -47.95
CA PHE A 949 8.46 -34.57 -46.82
C PHE A 949 9.69 -35.42 -47.19
N THR A 950 10.88 -35.10 -46.67
CA THR A 950 12.07 -35.96 -46.86
C THR A 950 12.12 -37.06 -45.80
N GLY A 951 11.01 -37.79 -45.68
CA GLY A 951 10.81 -38.89 -44.73
C GLY A 951 9.44 -39.56 -44.93
N PRO A 952 9.17 -40.68 -44.23
CA PRO A 952 7.88 -41.37 -44.33
C PRO A 952 6.74 -40.54 -43.73
N THR A 953 5.63 -40.43 -44.45
CA THR A 953 4.46 -39.65 -44.05
C THR A 953 3.22 -40.52 -43.96
N LYS A 954 2.44 -40.37 -42.89
CA LYS A 954 1.06 -40.88 -42.81
C LYS A 954 0.09 -39.71 -43.00
N LEU A 955 -0.70 -39.79 -44.07
CA LEU A 955 -1.76 -38.85 -44.42
C LEU A 955 -3.06 -39.22 -43.70
N GLY A 956 -3.74 -38.19 -43.19
CA GLY A 956 -5.06 -38.26 -42.56
C GLY A 956 -5.73 -36.89 -42.61
N GLY A 957 -6.91 -36.77 -42.00
CA GLY A 957 -7.56 -35.47 -41.77
C GLY A 957 -8.12 -34.82 -43.04
N GLN A 958 -8.15 -33.49 -43.06
CA GLN A 958 -8.74 -32.68 -44.11
C GLN A 958 -7.67 -31.89 -44.87
N ILE A 959 -7.76 -31.87 -46.20
CA ILE A 959 -7.05 -30.91 -47.06
C ILE A 959 -8.04 -29.89 -47.63
N VAL A 960 -7.65 -28.61 -47.62
CA VAL A 960 -8.42 -27.46 -48.10
C VAL A 960 -7.62 -26.80 -49.22
N LEU A 961 -8.24 -26.65 -50.38
CA LEU A 961 -7.63 -26.12 -51.59
C LEU A 961 -8.35 -24.82 -51.98
N ASN A 962 -7.68 -23.69 -51.82
CA ASN A 962 -8.27 -22.36 -52.03
C ASN A 962 -7.86 -21.82 -53.41
N PHE A 963 -8.80 -21.77 -54.35
CA PHE A 963 -8.56 -21.18 -55.67
C PHE A 963 -8.72 -19.66 -55.59
N GLY A 964 -7.58 -18.96 -55.49
CA GLY A 964 -7.49 -17.52 -55.24
C GLY A 964 -7.60 -16.66 -56.50
N GLU A 965 -7.73 -15.34 -56.32
CA GLU A 965 -7.60 -14.31 -57.37
C GLU A 965 -8.47 -14.47 -58.65
N GLY A 966 -9.56 -15.25 -58.57
CA GLY A 966 -10.38 -15.60 -59.73
C GLY A 966 -9.73 -16.61 -60.68
N PHE A 967 -8.72 -17.37 -60.21
CA PHE A 967 -8.20 -18.53 -60.91
C PHE A 967 -9.21 -19.68 -60.87
N ALA A 968 -9.29 -20.44 -61.97
CA ALA A 968 -9.99 -21.70 -62.04
C ALA A 968 -9.23 -22.67 -62.96
N PRO A 969 -9.09 -23.95 -62.57
CA PRO A 969 -8.36 -24.94 -63.35
C PRO A 969 -9.17 -25.38 -64.58
N GLN A 970 -8.47 -25.76 -65.65
CA GLN A 970 -9.07 -26.37 -66.84
C GLN A 970 -9.11 -27.90 -66.71
N GLN A 971 -9.99 -28.55 -67.47
CA GLN A 971 -10.03 -30.01 -67.54
C GLN A 971 -8.65 -30.58 -67.94
N GLY A 972 -8.08 -31.42 -67.08
CA GLY A 972 -6.76 -32.00 -67.28
C GLY A 972 -5.61 -31.25 -66.60
N ASP A 973 -5.84 -30.11 -65.94
CA ASP A 973 -4.83 -29.48 -65.09
C ASP A 973 -4.43 -30.42 -63.92
N VAL A 974 -3.14 -30.42 -63.60
CA VAL A 974 -2.54 -31.31 -62.60
C VAL A 974 -1.72 -30.51 -61.58
N PHE A 975 -2.01 -30.72 -60.29
CA PHE A 975 -1.36 -30.03 -59.17
C PHE A 975 -0.76 -31.06 -58.21
N THR A 976 0.55 -31.05 -58.00
CA THR A 976 1.22 -31.94 -57.04
C THR A 976 1.46 -31.19 -55.73
N PHE A 977 0.49 -31.30 -54.83
CA PHE A 977 0.45 -30.56 -53.56
C PHE A 977 1.40 -31.10 -52.50
N ILE A 978 1.69 -32.41 -52.54
CA ILE A 978 2.60 -33.04 -51.58
C ILE A 978 3.58 -33.94 -52.34
N ARG A 979 4.85 -33.93 -51.93
CA ARG A 979 5.84 -34.97 -52.21
C ARG A 979 6.30 -35.61 -50.90
N ALA A 980 6.65 -36.88 -50.91
CA ALA A 980 7.20 -37.58 -49.75
C ALA A 980 8.14 -38.71 -50.17
N ASP A 981 9.15 -39.03 -49.36
CA ASP A 981 9.97 -40.25 -49.53
C ASP A 981 9.13 -41.55 -49.41
N GLY A 982 7.96 -41.46 -48.76
CA GLY A 982 6.92 -42.49 -48.81
C GLY A 982 5.66 -42.07 -48.07
N ALA A 983 4.58 -41.80 -48.82
CA ALA A 983 3.27 -41.47 -48.25
C ALA A 983 2.40 -42.73 -48.08
N THR A 984 1.67 -42.80 -46.96
CA THR A 984 0.70 -43.85 -46.63
C THR A 984 -0.59 -43.23 -46.08
N GLY A 985 -1.72 -43.93 -46.19
CA GLY A 985 -3.03 -43.35 -45.83
C GLY A 985 -3.57 -42.39 -46.90
N THR A 986 -4.62 -41.66 -46.56
CA THR A 986 -5.35 -40.74 -47.45
C THR A 986 -6.05 -39.67 -46.62
N PHE A 987 -6.21 -38.46 -47.15
CA PHE A 987 -7.09 -37.46 -46.54
C PHE A 987 -8.52 -38.01 -46.41
N ALA A 988 -9.08 -37.93 -45.20
CA ALA A 988 -10.47 -38.32 -44.91
C ALA A 988 -11.49 -37.37 -45.55
N LYS A 989 -11.06 -36.14 -45.89
CA LYS A 989 -11.90 -35.13 -46.55
C LYS A 989 -11.08 -34.16 -47.40
N VAL A 990 -11.63 -33.77 -48.54
CA VAL A 990 -11.13 -32.67 -49.38
C VAL A 990 -12.18 -31.57 -49.39
N ILE A 991 -11.77 -30.33 -49.15
CA ILE A 991 -12.59 -29.13 -49.42
C ILE A 991 -11.92 -28.35 -50.54
N VAL A 992 -12.72 -27.90 -51.51
CA VAL A 992 -12.32 -26.90 -52.50
C VAL A 992 -13.06 -25.61 -52.17
N THR A 993 -12.35 -24.48 -52.14
CA THR A 993 -12.93 -23.14 -52.01
C THR A 993 -12.52 -22.27 -53.21
N GLY A 994 -13.19 -21.12 -53.42
CA GLY A 994 -12.92 -20.24 -54.56
C GLY A 994 -13.51 -20.68 -55.90
N LEU A 995 -13.89 -21.96 -56.05
CA LEU A 995 -14.63 -22.49 -57.20
C LEU A 995 -16.13 -22.68 -56.89
N ALA A 996 -16.94 -22.72 -57.94
CA ALA A 996 -18.38 -22.94 -57.88
C ALA A 996 -18.73 -24.43 -57.70
N GLU A 997 -19.94 -24.71 -57.23
CA GLU A 997 -20.46 -26.08 -57.11
C GLU A 997 -20.48 -26.78 -58.48
N GLY A 998 -20.03 -28.03 -58.51
CA GLY A 998 -19.92 -28.84 -59.73
C GLY A 998 -18.50 -29.03 -60.28
N PHE A 999 -17.48 -28.41 -59.68
CA PHE A 999 -16.09 -28.78 -59.96
C PHE A 999 -15.82 -30.23 -59.52
N ALA A 1000 -15.29 -31.03 -60.45
CA ALA A 1000 -14.97 -32.43 -60.27
C ALA A 1000 -13.46 -32.63 -60.42
N PHE A 1001 -12.87 -33.41 -59.50
CA PHE A 1001 -11.44 -33.67 -59.47
C PHE A 1001 -11.19 -35.12 -59.03
N ASN A 1002 -9.99 -35.61 -59.32
CA ASN A 1002 -9.44 -36.84 -58.76
C ASN A 1002 -8.23 -36.48 -57.89
N LEU A 1003 -8.16 -36.98 -56.65
CA LEU A 1003 -7.00 -36.80 -55.78
C LEU A 1003 -6.37 -38.17 -55.54
N THR A 1004 -5.13 -38.36 -55.97
CA THR A 1004 -4.40 -39.64 -55.86
C THR A 1004 -3.15 -39.49 -55.01
N THR A 1005 -2.78 -40.57 -54.31
CA THR A 1005 -1.51 -40.69 -53.59
C THR A 1005 -0.71 -41.85 -54.19
N THR A 1006 0.40 -41.55 -54.87
CA THR A 1006 1.20 -42.53 -55.62
C THR A 1006 2.68 -42.21 -55.47
N ASN A 1007 3.50 -43.20 -55.12
CA ASN A 1007 4.96 -43.05 -54.96
C ASN A 1007 5.39 -41.89 -54.04
N GLY A 1008 4.56 -41.55 -53.04
CA GLY A 1008 4.81 -40.43 -52.12
C GLY A 1008 4.24 -39.08 -52.57
N GLU A 1009 3.89 -38.92 -53.85
CA GLU A 1009 3.23 -37.70 -54.33
C GLU A 1009 1.71 -37.73 -54.07
N VAL A 1010 1.15 -36.61 -53.59
CA VAL A 1010 -0.30 -36.36 -53.58
C VAL A 1010 -0.61 -35.36 -54.69
N THR A 1011 -1.39 -35.81 -55.66
CA THR A 1011 -1.65 -35.08 -56.89
C THR A 1011 -3.14 -34.99 -57.16
N LEU A 1012 -3.62 -33.78 -57.44
CA LEU A 1012 -4.97 -33.52 -57.95
C LEU A 1012 -4.95 -33.42 -59.47
N THR A 1013 -5.97 -33.99 -60.11
CA THR A 1013 -6.27 -33.78 -61.53
C THR A 1013 -7.69 -33.25 -61.68
N ALA A 1014 -7.86 -32.12 -62.37
CA ALA A 1014 -9.16 -31.56 -62.70
C ALA A 1014 -9.87 -32.42 -63.76
N LEU A 1015 -11.11 -32.85 -63.48
CA LEU A 1015 -11.91 -33.72 -64.35
C LEU A 1015 -12.91 -32.94 -65.22
N ASN A 1016 -13.16 -31.67 -64.90
CA ASN A 1016 -13.85 -30.68 -65.73
C ASN A 1016 -13.24 -29.29 -65.49
N ASP A 1017 -13.64 -28.31 -66.30
CA ASP A 1017 -13.28 -26.91 -66.07
C ASP A 1017 -13.92 -26.41 -64.77
N GLY A 1018 -13.11 -25.80 -63.90
CA GLY A 1018 -13.60 -25.04 -62.76
C GLY A 1018 -14.20 -23.70 -63.19
N VAL A 1019 -15.07 -23.14 -62.35
CA VAL A 1019 -15.61 -21.78 -62.51
C VAL A 1019 -15.36 -21.04 -61.22
N ALA A 1020 -14.57 -19.95 -61.25
CA ALA A 1020 -14.27 -19.17 -60.05
C ALA A 1020 -15.53 -18.45 -59.51
N THR A 1021 -15.74 -18.47 -58.19
CA THR A 1021 -16.81 -17.71 -57.52
C THR A 1021 -16.47 -16.23 -57.33
N THR A 1022 -15.19 -15.86 -57.46
CA THR A 1022 -14.73 -14.47 -57.47
C THR A 1022 -14.37 -14.04 -58.88
N GLN A 1023 -14.95 -12.94 -59.36
CA GLN A 1023 -14.49 -12.33 -60.61
C GLN A 1023 -13.17 -11.61 -60.38
N LYS A 1024 -12.17 -11.91 -61.22
CA LYS A 1024 -10.85 -11.28 -61.18
C LYS A 1024 -10.96 -9.76 -61.36
N THR A 1025 -10.67 -9.01 -60.30
CA THR A 1025 -10.78 -7.54 -60.27
C THR A 1025 -9.77 -6.91 -61.24
N GLN A 1026 -10.21 -6.61 -62.46
CA GLN A 1026 -9.36 -5.93 -63.44
C GLN A 1026 -9.17 -4.46 -63.08
N THR A 1027 -8.03 -4.13 -62.48
CA THR A 1027 -7.60 -2.74 -62.27
C THR A 1027 -7.24 -2.11 -63.62
N VAL A 1028 -8.23 -1.50 -64.28
CA VAL A 1028 -8.04 -0.80 -65.56
C VAL A 1028 -7.19 0.45 -65.34
N PHE A 1029 -5.88 0.33 -65.59
CA PHE A 1029 -4.97 1.47 -65.66
C PHE A 1029 -5.27 2.32 -66.90
N LEU A 1030 -6.12 3.33 -66.73
CA LEU A 1030 -6.27 4.42 -67.71
C LEU A 1030 -4.98 5.26 -67.72
N PRO A 1031 -4.29 5.41 -68.87
CA PRO A 1031 -3.10 6.25 -68.95
C PRO A 1031 -3.48 7.73 -68.80
N LEU A 1032 -2.87 8.41 -67.83
CA LEU A 1032 -3.11 9.83 -67.60
C LEU A 1032 -2.53 10.66 -68.76
N VAL A 1033 -3.41 11.15 -69.65
CA VAL A 1033 -3.01 12.05 -70.74
C VAL A 1033 -2.63 13.41 -70.16
N ARG A 1034 -1.36 13.82 -70.30
CA ARG A 1034 -0.93 15.19 -69.98
C ARG A 1034 -1.57 16.19 -70.95
N ARG A 1035 -2.22 17.21 -70.38
CA ARG A 1035 -2.12 18.60 -70.82
C ARG A 1035 -1.93 19.48 -69.59
#